data_AF-A0AAF0IQB3-F1
#
_entry.id   AF-A0AAF0IQB3-F1
#
_cell.length_a   1.000
_cell.length_b   1.000
_cell.length_c   1.000
_cell.angle_alpha   90.00
_cell.angle_beta   90.00
_cell.angle_gamma   90.00
#
_symmetry.space_group_name_H-M   'P 1'
#
loop_
_entity.id
_entity.type
_entity.pdbx_description
1 polymer ?
#
loop_
_entity_poly.entity_id
_entity_poly.type
_entity_poly.pdbx_seq_one_letter_code
_entity_poly.pdbx_strand_id
1 'polypeptide(L)'
;MHLKTYRGELSVTTSLQRLRKYLHELEKRGYLAPHRSLITDKENSTSKLDTWDIENVNKTNPLQDTRSIHALDQFLRLNVMLLSLKRFQRLNIETVRKILKKHEKKTALHAHQALGRMMVKMQPNSREERIAIVNSDKCKPSKCRQECKRSCPVVRMGRLCIEVAPSSKIAYISETLCIGCGICVKKCPFEAINIIKLPTNLENETTHRYSANSFKLHRLPVPRVGQVLGLVGTNGIGKSTALKILAGKQKPNLGRYDDPPEWAEILKTFRGSELQNFFTKVLEDNIKALIKPQYVDNIPRALKTKATVKQLLESKCQRENKDEVIDACDLTAILDRDVHNLSGGELQRFAIAMTCVQDANMYMFDEPSSYLDVKQRLNVARSIRTLLDPDTYVITVEHDLSVLDYLSDFICCLYGVPSVYGVVTVPSPVRDGINIFLDGYIPAENMRFREDSLTFKIAETADDKEIERSALYEYPKMTKKLGNFELTIDPGNFSNSEIIVFLGENGTGKTTFVKMLAGKLAPDTGADGLPQLNVSLKPQTITPKFQGTVRMLLLKQIKAAFMHPQFQTDVVKPMSIESIIDNDVQTLSGGELQRVALVLALGKPADIYLIDEPSAYLDSEQRIQASKVIKRFILHAKKTAMIIEHDIIMATYLADRVIVYEGQPSVKAHARSPESLLTGMNSFLSTLDVSMRRDPTNLRPRINKHNSVKDKEQKSSGQYFFLED
;
A
#
# COMPACT_ATOMS: atom_id res chain seq x y z
N MET A 1 20.05 68.03 -10.75
CA MET A 1 20.81 67.10 -9.87
C MET A 1 20.60 65.68 -10.39
N HIS A 2 21.33 65.24 -11.41
CA HIS A 2 22.58 64.47 -11.31
C HIS A 2 22.54 63.17 -10.47
N LEU A 3 22.84 62.06 -11.18
CA LEU A 3 23.48 60.80 -10.76
C LEU A 3 22.54 59.75 -10.09
N LYS A 4 22.43 58.49 -10.53
CA LYS A 4 23.40 57.60 -11.20
C LYS A 4 22.74 56.68 -12.24
N THR A 5 23.44 56.55 -13.36
CA THR A 5 23.23 55.62 -14.47
C THR A 5 23.27 54.15 -14.04
N TYR A 6 22.23 53.39 -14.42
CA TYR A 6 22.20 51.94 -14.37
C TYR A 6 23.33 51.36 -15.26
N ARG A 7 24.36 50.78 -14.65
CA ARG A 7 25.39 50.01 -15.37
C ARG A 7 24.82 48.66 -15.80
N GLY A 8 24.31 48.61 -17.04
CA GLY A 8 24.50 47.54 -18.03
C GLY A 8 24.09 46.11 -17.66
N GLU A 9 22.83 45.77 -17.90
CA GLU A 9 22.43 44.38 -18.15
C GLU A 9 22.98 43.93 -19.51
N LEU A 10 23.90 42.95 -19.52
CA LEU A 10 24.38 42.35 -20.77
C LEU A 10 23.39 41.28 -21.25
N SER A 11 22.90 41.44 -22.48
CA SER A 11 22.09 40.43 -23.16
C SER A 11 22.86 39.11 -23.34
N VAL A 12 22.14 38.02 -23.66
CA VAL A 12 22.74 36.70 -23.92
C VAL A 12 23.77 36.77 -25.06
N THR A 13 23.52 37.57 -26.09
CA THR A 13 24.43 37.77 -27.23
C THR A 13 25.70 38.52 -26.80
N THR A 14 25.58 39.56 -25.96
CA THR A 14 26.74 40.31 -25.47
C THR A 14 27.58 39.48 -24.48
N SER A 15 26.93 38.63 -23.67
CA SER A 15 27.61 37.69 -22.76
C SER A 15 28.39 36.62 -23.53
N LEU A 16 27.81 36.11 -24.62
CA LEU A 16 28.45 35.12 -25.50
C LEU A 16 29.65 35.72 -26.26
N GLN A 17 29.53 36.96 -26.75
CA GLN A 17 30.66 37.66 -27.37
C GLN A 17 31.81 37.92 -26.40
N ARG A 18 31.53 38.26 -25.12
CA ARG A 18 32.57 38.39 -24.10
C ARG A 18 33.27 37.07 -23.81
N LEU A 19 32.50 35.97 -23.67
CA LEU A 19 33.09 34.66 -23.47
C LEU A 19 33.99 34.29 -24.66
N ARG A 20 33.56 34.53 -25.90
CA ARG A 20 34.39 34.29 -27.10
C ARG A 20 35.68 35.13 -27.11
N LYS A 21 35.63 36.40 -26.71
CA LYS A 21 36.85 37.24 -26.59
C LYS A 21 37.81 36.70 -25.54
N TYR A 22 37.29 36.30 -24.38
CA TYR A 22 38.08 35.77 -23.27
C TYR A 22 38.74 34.43 -23.64
N LEU A 23 37.97 33.56 -24.26
CA LEU A 23 38.41 32.31 -24.85
C LEU A 23 39.57 32.55 -25.84
N HIS A 24 39.41 33.45 -26.81
CA HIS A 24 40.46 33.77 -27.79
C HIS A 24 41.73 34.37 -27.17
N GLU A 25 41.61 35.07 -26.05
CA GLU A 25 42.75 35.59 -25.30
C GLU A 25 43.51 34.49 -24.54
N LEU A 26 42.80 33.49 -24.02
CA LEU A 26 43.41 32.28 -23.42
C LEU A 26 44.14 31.43 -24.46
N GLU A 27 43.59 31.33 -25.68
CA GLU A 27 44.23 30.68 -26.84
C GLU A 27 45.53 31.41 -27.24
N LYS A 28 45.51 32.75 -27.38
CA LYS A 28 46.72 33.54 -27.68
C LYS A 28 47.81 33.41 -26.62
N ARG A 29 47.43 33.22 -25.36
CA ARG A 29 48.37 33.05 -24.24
C ARG A 29 48.80 31.57 -24.05
N GLY A 30 48.36 30.67 -24.92
CA GLY A 30 48.81 29.27 -24.96
C GLY A 30 48.11 28.32 -23.96
N TYR A 31 47.07 28.77 -23.26
CA TYR A 31 46.35 27.95 -22.28
C TYR A 31 45.34 26.97 -22.92
N LEU A 32 44.95 27.21 -24.17
CA LEU A 32 43.99 26.40 -24.94
C LEU A 32 44.56 26.09 -26.33
N ALA A 33 44.15 24.96 -26.92
CA ALA A 33 44.55 24.58 -28.28
C ALA A 33 43.91 25.52 -29.33
N PRO A 34 44.58 25.77 -30.48
CA PRO A 34 44.08 26.68 -31.48
C PRO A 34 42.79 26.17 -32.15
N HIS A 35 41.81 27.06 -32.29
CA HIS A 35 40.48 26.73 -32.81
C HIS A 35 40.48 26.52 -34.33
N ARG A 36 39.97 25.36 -34.81
CA ARG A 36 39.68 25.14 -36.24
C ARG A 36 38.22 25.52 -36.55
N SER A 37 38.01 26.57 -37.35
CA SER A 37 36.68 26.89 -37.87
C SER A 37 36.33 25.97 -39.04
N LEU A 38 35.45 24.99 -38.83
CA LEU A 38 34.74 24.32 -39.93
C LEU A 38 33.62 25.26 -40.40
N ILE A 39 33.83 25.91 -41.54
CA ILE A 39 32.78 26.64 -42.25
C ILE A 39 32.00 25.58 -43.05
N THR A 40 30.79 25.23 -42.59
CA THR A 40 29.81 24.52 -43.41
C THR A 40 28.65 25.46 -43.68
N ASP A 41 28.48 25.79 -44.95
CA ASP A 41 27.39 26.62 -45.46
C ASP A 41 26.02 25.96 -45.22
N LYS A 42 25.08 26.83 -44.85
CA LYS A 42 23.62 26.64 -44.70
C LYS A 42 23.12 26.06 -43.37
N GLU A 43 22.23 26.87 -42.77
CA GLU A 43 21.32 26.65 -41.63
C GLU A 43 21.82 26.97 -40.20
N ASN A 44 21.33 28.11 -39.70
CA ASN A 44 21.06 28.44 -38.28
C ASN A 44 22.06 27.97 -37.22
N SER A 45 23.30 28.48 -37.25
CA SER A 45 24.30 28.26 -36.21
C SER A 45 24.21 29.27 -35.05
N THR A 46 23.14 29.20 -34.24
CA THR A 46 23.20 29.72 -32.84
C THR A 46 23.53 28.63 -31.81
N SER A 47 23.79 27.42 -32.28
CA SER A 47 24.23 26.26 -31.49
C SER A 47 25.56 25.74 -32.04
N LYS A 48 26.67 26.23 -31.49
CA LYS A 48 27.96 25.52 -31.34
C LYS A 48 28.94 26.46 -30.64
N LEU A 49 29.06 26.28 -29.33
CA LEU A 49 30.29 26.59 -28.58
C LEU A 49 31.20 25.35 -28.53
N ASP A 50 30.83 24.26 -29.23
CA ASP A 50 31.40 22.92 -29.10
C ASP A 50 32.64 22.65 -29.97
N THR A 51 33.16 23.64 -30.69
CA THR A 51 34.39 23.47 -31.49
C THR A 51 35.66 23.82 -30.71
N TRP A 52 35.51 24.18 -29.43
CA TRP A 52 36.62 24.31 -28.48
C TRP A 52 36.72 22.99 -27.74
N ASP A 53 37.68 22.17 -28.13
CA ASP A 53 38.00 20.91 -27.46
C ASP A 53 38.65 21.23 -26.11
N ILE A 54 37.81 21.46 -25.08
CA ILE A 54 38.28 21.78 -23.71
C ILE A 54 39.09 20.60 -23.13
N GLU A 55 38.98 19.41 -23.73
CA GLU A 55 39.70 18.20 -23.32
C GLU A 55 41.10 18.07 -23.91
N ASN A 56 41.49 18.86 -24.93
CA ASN A 56 42.83 18.81 -25.50
C ASN A 56 43.73 19.94 -24.96
N VAL A 57 44.41 19.64 -23.85
CA VAL A 57 45.45 20.50 -23.29
C VAL A 57 46.63 20.58 -24.27
N ASN A 58 46.97 21.81 -24.70
CA ASN A 58 48.10 22.05 -25.59
C ASN A 58 49.42 21.63 -24.90
N LYS A 59 50.34 20.93 -25.58
CA LYS A 59 51.59 20.41 -24.99
C LYS A 59 52.52 21.50 -24.43
N THR A 60 52.28 22.75 -24.79
CA THR A 60 52.99 23.96 -24.34
C THR A 60 52.15 24.82 -23.37
N ASN A 61 51.19 24.23 -22.66
CA ASN A 61 50.40 24.97 -21.66
C ASN A 61 51.32 25.46 -20.52
N PRO A 62 51.37 26.77 -20.22
CA PRO A 62 52.18 27.31 -19.13
C PRO A 62 51.70 26.89 -17.73
N LEU A 63 50.50 26.31 -17.59
CA LEU A 63 50.06 25.66 -16.35
C LEU A 63 50.59 24.23 -16.29
N GLN A 64 51.56 23.98 -15.42
CA GLN A 64 52.11 22.62 -15.19
C GLN A 64 51.43 21.89 -14.01
N ASP A 65 50.66 22.60 -13.17
CA ASP A 65 49.94 22.03 -12.03
C ASP A 65 48.53 21.56 -12.41
N THR A 66 48.27 20.26 -12.18
CA THR A 66 46.96 19.60 -12.34
C THR A 66 45.79 20.29 -11.64
N ARG A 67 45.98 20.89 -10.45
CA ARG A 67 44.89 21.59 -9.74
C ARG A 67 44.48 22.88 -10.46
N SER A 68 45.47 23.63 -10.94
CA SER A 68 45.26 24.85 -11.71
C SER A 68 44.57 24.59 -13.05
N ILE A 69 44.93 23.49 -13.73
CA ILE A 69 44.27 23.04 -14.97
C ILE A 69 42.81 22.66 -14.70
N HIS A 70 42.56 21.89 -13.64
CA HIS A 70 41.20 21.48 -13.26
C HIS A 70 40.32 22.66 -12.83
N ALA A 71 40.89 23.65 -12.13
CA ALA A 71 40.17 24.88 -11.78
C ALA A 71 39.76 25.69 -13.02
N LEU A 72 40.64 25.76 -14.03
CA LEU A 72 40.33 26.42 -15.30
C LEU A 72 39.22 25.68 -16.08
N ASP A 73 39.29 24.35 -16.16
CA ASP A 73 38.23 23.53 -16.79
C ASP A 73 36.88 23.72 -16.10
N GLN A 74 36.82 23.65 -14.77
CA GLN A 74 35.59 23.88 -14.03
C GLN A 74 35.04 25.29 -14.23
N PHE A 75 35.90 26.30 -14.27
CA PHE A 75 35.50 27.68 -14.52
C PHE A 75 34.88 27.85 -15.91
N LEU A 76 35.46 27.23 -16.95
CA LEU A 76 34.94 27.28 -18.32
C LEU A 76 33.58 26.55 -18.43
N ARG A 77 33.48 25.34 -17.87
CA ARG A 77 32.22 24.56 -17.84
C ARG A 77 31.10 25.31 -17.14
N LEU A 78 31.39 25.96 -16.00
CA LEU A 78 30.42 26.76 -15.26
C LEU A 78 29.89 27.94 -16.10
N ASN A 79 30.78 28.65 -16.80
CA ASN A 79 30.37 29.80 -17.63
C ASN A 79 29.53 29.38 -18.85
N VAL A 80 29.85 28.24 -19.47
CA VAL A 80 29.03 27.67 -20.54
C VAL A 80 27.67 27.23 -20.01
N MET A 81 27.62 26.58 -18.85
CA MET A 81 26.37 26.15 -18.20
C MET A 81 25.47 27.34 -17.84
N LEU A 82 26.05 28.44 -17.35
CA LEU A 82 25.31 29.68 -17.04
C LEU A 82 24.73 30.36 -18.29
N LEU A 83 25.45 30.33 -19.42
CA LEU A 83 24.93 30.81 -20.71
C LEU A 83 23.77 29.93 -21.21
N SER A 84 23.88 28.60 -21.06
CA SER A 84 22.82 27.66 -21.40
C SER A 84 21.58 27.84 -20.53
N LEU A 85 21.76 28.07 -19.22
CA LEU A 85 20.68 28.39 -18.29
C LEU A 85 19.99 29.72 -18.63
N LYS A 86 20.76 30.77 -18.96
CA LYS A 86 20.23 32.06 -19.45
C LYS A 86 19.42 31.91 -20.74
N ARG A 87 19.76 30.95 -21.61
CA ARG A 87 19.01 30.65 -22.84
C ARG A 87 17.70 29.91 -22.54
N PHE A 88 17.69 29.01 -21.54
CA PHE A 88 16.57 28.10 -21.30
C PHE A 88 15.46 28.66 -20.39
N GLN A 89 15.77 29.57 -19.47
CA GLN A 89 14.78 30.14 -18.56
C GLN A 89 14.92 31.66 -18.49
N ARG A 90 13.85 32.40 -18.79
CA ARG A 90 13.71 33.83 -18.46
C ARG A 90 13.66 34.00 -16.94
N LEU A 91 14.75 33.72 -16.23
CA LEU A 91 14.86 33.88 -14.79
C LEU A 91 15.59 35.19 -14.46
N ASN A 92 15.02 35.89 -13.48
CA ASN A 92 15.51 37.18 -12.99
C ASN A 92 16.87 37.01 -12.28
N ILE A 93 17.84 37.88 -12.60
CA ILE A 93 19.23 37.80 -12.11
C ILE A 93 19.32 37.92 -10.59
N GLU A 94 18.35 38.58 -9.94
CA GLU A 94 18.26 38.65 -8.48
C GLU A 94 18.01 37.29 -7.83
N THR A 95 17.26 36.39 -8.48
CA THR A 95 16.99 35.05 -7.97
C THR A 95 18.27 34.22 -7.97
N VAL A 96 19.06 34.34 -9.05
CA VAL A 96 20.35 33.66 -9.18
C VAL A 96 21.38 34.22 -8.19
N ARG A 97 21.42 35.54 -7.99
CA ARG A 97 22.28 36.16 -6.97
C ARG A 97 21.88 35.78 -5.54
N LYS A 98 20.58 35.69 -5.22
CA LYS A 98 20.09 35.23 -3.91
C LYS A 98 20.49 33.78 -3.64
N ILE A 99 20.43 32.92 -4.66
CA ILE A 99 20.92 31.53 -4.57
C ILE A 99 22.43 31.51 -4.31
N LEU A 100 23.22 32.30 -5.05
CA LEU A 100 24.67 32.38 -4.86
C LEU A 100 25.05 32.92 -3.46
N LYS A 101 24.39 33.99 -2.98
CA LYS A 101 24.62 34.55 -1.64
C LYS A 101 24.24 33.57 -0.52
N LYS A 102 23.23 32.73 -0.74
CA LYS A 102 22.83 31.67 0.19
C LYS A 102 23.85 30.52 0.24
N HIS A 103 24.59 30.31 -0.85
CA HIS A 103 25.62 29.27 -0.96
C HIS A 103 27.04 29.75 -0.63
N GLU A 104 27.33 31.05 -0.61
CA GLU A 104 28.63 31.61 -0.19
C GLU A 104 28.96 31.44 1.31
N LYS A 105 28.04 30.95 2.15
CA LYS A 105 28.27 30.71 3.59
C LYS A 105 28.55 29.26 4.00
N LYS A 106 28.76 28.32 3.08
CA LYS A 106 29.21 26.97 3.45
C LYS A 106 30.33 26.50 2.52
N THR A 107 31.49 26.26 3.12
CA THR A 107 32.73 25.78 2.51
C THR A 107 32.56 24.42 1.78
N ALA A 108 33.56 24.13 0.94
CA ALA A 108 33.62 23.18 -0.18
C ALA A 108 33.22 21.70 0.03
N LEU A 109 32.72 21.29 1.20
CA LEU A 109 32.31 19.90 1.44
C LEU A 109 30.87 19.58 0.98
N HIS A 110 30.00 20.58 0.84
CA HIS A 110 28.58 20.36 0.49
C HIS A 110 28.26 20.50 -1.01
N ALA A 111 29.19 20.98 -1.84
CA ALA A 111 28.98 21.07 -3.28
C ALA A 111 28.96 19.69 -3.95
N HIS A 112 29.67 18.69 -3.39
CA HIS A 112 29.75 17.36 -3.98
C HIS A 112 28.41 16.60 -3.96
N GLN A 113 27.60 16.75 -2.90
CA GLN A 113 26.28 16.11 -2.82
C GLN A 113 25.24 16.75 -3.76
N ALA A 114 25.30 18.06 -3.98
CA ALA A 114 24.39 18.75 -4.89
C ALA A 114 24.78 18.53 -6.37
N LEU A 115 26.08 18.52 -6.68
CA LEU A 115 26.59 18.21 -8.01
C LEU A 115 26.37 16.73 -8.39
N GLY A 116 26.57 15.79 -7.45
CA GLY A 116 26.23 14.39 -7.66
C GLY A 116 24.75 14.18 -8.00
N ARG A 117 23.83 14.89 -7.31
CA ARG A 117 22.39 14.86 -7.60
C ARG A 117 22.01 15.49 -8.95
N MET A 118 22.77 16.48 -9.44
CA MET A 118 22.57 17.03 -10.79
C MET A 118 23.18 16.15 -11.89
N MET A 119 24.30 15.47 -11.62
CA MET A 119 24.93 14.53 -12.55
C MET A 119 24.07 13.28 -12.79
N VAL A 120 23.32 12.81 -11.79
CA VAL A 120 22.32 11.73 -11.97
C VAL A 120 21.21 12.13 -12.96
N LYS A 121 20.89 13.43 -13.08
CA LYS A 121 19.90 13.93 -14.05
C LYS A 121 20.45 14.16 -15.46
N MET A 122 21.76 14.04 -15.67
CA MET A 122 22.43 14.35 -16.94
C MET A 122 23.23 13.18 -17.52
N GLN A 123 22.96 11.94 -17.13
CA GLN A 123 23.45 10.79 -17.90
C GLN A 123 22.70 10.71 -19.24
N PRO A 124 23.40 10.72 -20.39
CA PRO A 124 22.79 10.47 -21.68
C PRO A 124 22.46 8.97 -21.80
N ASN A 125 21.18 8.65 -21.99
CA ASN A 125 20.66 7.32 -22.31
C ASN A 125 21.03 6.17 -21.35
N SER A 126 20.55 6.20 -20.10
CA SER A 126 20.14 4.95 -19.47
C SER A 126 18.87 4.47 -20.19
N ARG A 127 18.89 3.32 -20.87
CA ARG A 127 17.68 2.74 -21.48
C ARG A 127 16.59 2.68 -20.41
N GLU A 128 15.47 3.39 -20.57
CA GLU A 128 14.27 3.16 -19.76
C GLU A 128 13.82 1.72 -20.02
N GLU A 129 14.14 0.80 -19.11
CA GLU A 129 13.78 -0.61 -19.26
C GLU A 129 12.31 -0.82 -18.88
N ARG A 130 11.69 -1.76 -19.59
CA ARG A 130 10.24 -1.91 -19.66
C ARG A 130 9.88 -3.33 -19.32
N ILE A 131 8.95 -3.50 -18.39
CA ILE A 131 8.36 -4.79 -18.13
C ILE A 131 7.16 -4.95 -19.06
N ALA A 132 7.17 -6.02 -19.85
CA ALA A 132 5.99 -6.49 -20.56
C ALA A 132 5.41 -7.67 -19.80
N ILE A 133 4.15 -7.58 -19.40
CA ILE A 133 3.43 -8.65 -18.72
C ILE A 133 2.23 -9.06 -19.53
N VAL A 134 2.02 -10.37 -19.59
CA VAL A 134 0.89 -10.96 -20.29
C VAL A 134 0.11 -11.79 -19.29
N ASN A 135 -1.14 -11.40 -19.04
CA ASN A 135 -2.03 -12.12 -18.15
C ASN A 135 -2.53 -13.40 -18.85
N SER A 136 -2.25 -14.57 -18.28
CA SER A 136 -2.61 -15.88 -18.84
C SER A 136 -4.11 -16.09 -18.98
N ASP A 137 -4.90 -15.53 -18.08
CA ASP A 137 -6.34 -15.78 -17.99
C ASP A 137 -7.10 -14.96 -19.04
N LYS A 138 -6.60 -13.74 -19.30
CA LYS A 138 -7.13 -12.83 -20.33
C LYS A 138 -6.59 -13.13 -21.72
N CYS A 139 -5.36 -13.62 -21.84
CA CYS A 139 -4.72 -13.84 -23.14
C CYS A 139 -5.34 -15.05 -23.84
N LYS A 140 -6.08 -14.79 -24.94
CA LYS A 140 -6.67 -15.84 -25.77
C LYS A 140 -6.18 -15.73 -27.23
N PRO A 141 -4.96 -16.22 -27.54
CA PRO A 141 -4.38 -16.12 -28.87
C PRO A 141 -5.27 -16.66 -29.98
N SER A 142 -5.99 -17.76 -29.74
CA SER A 142 -6.92 -18.37 -30.70
C SER A 142 -8.10 -17.46 -31.09
N LYS A 143 -8.52 -16.53 -30.22
CA LYS A 143 -9.69 -15.67 -30.41
C LYS A 143 -9.34 -14.21 -30.76
N CYS A 144 -8.10 -13.77 -30.55
CA CYS A 144 -7.71 -12.37 -30.75
C CYS A 144 -7.08 -12.05 -32.12
N ARG A 145 -6.99 -13.03 -33.04
CA ARG A 145 -6.28 -12.91 -34.34
C ARG A 145 -4.83 -12.39 -34.25
N GLN A 146 -4.23 -12.51 -33.06
CA GLN A 146 -2.88 -12.06 -32.73
C GLN A 146 -2.63 -10.58 -33.07
N GLU A 147 -3.60 -9.70 -32.81
CA GLU A 147 -3.51 -8.25 -33.06
C GLU A 147 -2.27 -7.60 -32.42
N CYS A 148 -1.84 -8.10 -31.26
CA CYS A 148 -0.62 -7.65 -30.59
C CYS A 148 0.62 -7.78 -31.48
N LYS A 149 0.79 -8.91 -32.17
CA LYS A 149 1.91 -9.16 -33.10
C LYS A 149 1.77 -8.33 -34.38
N ARG A 150 0.56 -8.27 -34.95
CA ARG A 150 0.29 -7.55 -36.22
C ARG A 150 0.43 -6.02 -36.09
N SER A 151 0.06 -5.47 -34.94
CA SER A 151 0.09 -4.03 -34.68
C SER A 151 1.41 -3.56 -34.08
N CYS A 152 2.33 -4.47 -33.71
CA CYS A 152 3.61 -4.09 -33.12
C CYS A 152 4.55 -3.51 -34.20
N PRO A 153 5.03 -2.25 -34.04
CA PRO A 153 5.92 -1.65 -35.02
C PRO A 153 7.26 -2.38 -35.11
N VAL A 154 7.77 -2.94 -34.00
CA VAL A 154 9.04 -3.67 -33.97
C VAL A 154 8.96 -4.96 -34.78
N VAL A 155 7.82 -5.65 -34.72
CA VAL A 155 7.55 -6.84 -35.54
C VAL A 155 7.39 -6.47 -37.00
N ARG A 156 6.73 -5.35 -37.31
CA ARG A 156 6.62 -4.82 -38.68
C ARG A 156 7.98 -4.45 -39.29
N MET A 157 8.93 -4.02 -38.46
CA MET A 157 10.31 -3.78 -38.86
C MET A 157 11.16 -5.07 -38.96
N GLY A 158 10.55 -6.26 -38.84
CA GLY A 158 11.22 -7.55 -39.04
C GLY A 158 11.91 -8.13 -37.81
N ARG A 159 11.79 -7.53 -36.62
CA ARG A 159 12.38 -8.06 -35.37
C ARG A 159 11.34 -8.81 -34.54
N LEU A 160 11.71 -9.95 -33.97
CA LEU A 160 10.83 -10.82 -33.17
C LEU A 160 10.57 -10.27 -31.75
N CYS A 161 9.88 -9.13 -31.66
CA CYS A 161 9.52 -8.54 -30.37
C CYS A 161 8.33 -9.25 -29.69
N ILE A 162 7.36 -9.74 -30.47
CA ILE A 162 6.20 -10.47 -29.96
C ILE A 162 6.08 -11.80 -30.70
N GLU A 163 6.11 -12.89 -29.94
CA GLU A 163 5.97 -14.25 -30.44
C GLU A 163 4.64 -14.82 -29.96
N VAL A 164 3.76 -15.10 -30.92
CA VAL A 164 2.46 -15.71 -30.66
C VAL A 164 1.97 -16.40 -31.94
N ALA A 165 1.45 -17.61 -31.77
CA ALA A 165 0.75 -18.38 -32.79
C ALA A 165 -0.70 -18.65 -32.33
N PRO A 166 -1.62 -19.02 -33.25
CA PRO A 166 -3.00 -19.39 -32.88
C PRO A 166 -3.09 -20.58 -31.91
N SER A 167 -2.11 -21.49 -31.96
CA SER A 167 -1.97 -22.65 -31.06
C SER A 167 -1.28 -22.32 -29.75
N SER A 168 -0.66 -21.14 -29.61
CA SER A 168 0.02 -20.74 -28.39
C SER A 168 -1.00 -20.56 -27.26
N LYS A 169 -0.65 -21.04 -26.07
CA LYS A 169 -1.46 -20.78 -24.86
C LYS A 169 -1.38 -19.31 -24.43
N ILE A 170 -0.21 -18.69 -24.58
CA ILE A 170 0.06 -17.30 -24.18
C ILE A 170 0.93 -16.60 -25.24
N ALA A 171 0.84 -15.27 -25.33
CA ALA A 171 1.77 -14.47 -26.12
C ALA A 171 3.06 -14.19 -25.32
N TYR A 172 4.21 -14.32 -25.97
CA TYR A 172 5.50 -13.94 -25.39
C TYR A 172 5.94 -12.58 -25.93
N ILE A 173 6.44 -11.71 -25.04
CA ILE A 173 6.91 -10.37 -25.40
C ILE A 173 8.34 -10.20 -24.91
N SER A 174 9.26 -9.97 -25.85
CA SER A 174 10.66 -9.66 -25.55
C SER A 174 10.78 -8.27 -24.94
N GLU A 175 11.23 -8.21 -23.69
CA GLU A 175 11.48 -6.96 -22.95
C GLU A 175 12.63 -6.16 -23.58
N THR A 176 13.64 -6.84 -24.13
CA THR A 176 14.82 -6.22 -24.75
C THR A 176 14.51 -5.55 -26.10
N LEU A 177 13.62 -6.15 -26.90
CA LEU A 177 13.23 -5.61 -28.22
C LEU A 177 12.05 -4.63 -28.14
N CYS A 178 11.31 -4.61 -27.04
CA CYS A 178 10.11 -3.78 -26.90
C CYS A 178 10.45 -2.29 -26.78
N ILE A 179 9.94 -1.49 -27.73
CA ILE A 179 10.10 -0.03 -27.70
C ILE A 179 9.11 0.69 -26.76
N GLY A 180 8.24 -0.04 -26.05
CA GLY A 180 7.33 0.55 -25.06
C GLY A 180 6.26 1.48 -25.62
N CYS A 181 5.95 1.38 -26.92
CA CYS A 181 4.97 2.25 -27.59
C CYS A 181 3.52 2.10 -27.08
N GLY A 182 3.21 1.04 -26.33
CA GLY A 182 1.87 0.79 -25.78
C GLY A 182 0.80 0.45 -26.84
N ILE A 183 1.16 0.31 -28.12
CA ILE A 183 0.20 0.02 -29.19
C ILE A 183 -0.43 -1.36 -28.99
N CYS A 184 0.36 -2.38 -28.63
CA CYS A 184 -0.14 -3.72 -28.38
C CYS A 184 -1.07 -3.80 -27.15
N VAL A 185 -0.91 -2.90 -26.16
CA VAL A 185 -1.83 -2.76 -25.02
C VAL A 185 -3.19 -2.27 -25.52
N LYS A 186 -3.22 -1.13 -26.24
CA LYS A 186 -4.46 -0.53 -26.77
C LYS A 186 -5.18 -1.36 -27.82
N LYS A 187 -4.43 -2.18 -28.57
CA LYS A 187 -4.97 -3.04 -29.64
C LYS A 187 -5.33 -4.44 -29.17
N CYS A 188 -4.98 -4.83 -27.94
CA CYS A 188 -5.39 -6.11 -27.41
C CYS A 188 -6.90 -6.10 -27.13
N PRO A 189 -7.71 -6.96 -27.77
CA PRO A 189 -9.17 -6.96 -27.55
C PRO A 189 -9.57 -7.47 -26.16
N PHE A 190 -8.64 -8.09 -25.43
CA PHE A 190 -8.86 -8.66 -24.10
C PHE A 190 -8.09 -7.93 -23.00
N GLU A 191 -7.41 -6.82 -23.32
CA GLU A 191 -6.57 -6.05 -22.38
C GLU A 191 -5.59 -6.93 -21.58
N ALA A 192 -5.06 -7.96 -22.23
CA ALA A 192 -4.24 -8.98 -21.59
C ALA A 192 -2.77 -8.57 -21.44
N ILE A 193 -2.36 -7.47 -22.07
CA ILE A 193 -0.95 -7.03 -22.14
C ILE A 193 -0.82 -5.73 -21.36
N ASN A 194 0.12 -5.70 -20.42
CA ASN A 194 0.53 -4.48 -19.72
C ASN A 194 1.99 -4.20 -20.03
N ILE A 195 2.30 -2.96 -20.42
CA ILE A 195 3.68 -2.49 -20.59
C ILE A 195 3.91 -1.36 -19.59
N ILE A 196 4.84 -1.58 -18.68
CA ILE A 196 5.18 -0.62 -17.64
C ILE A 196 6.63 -0.20 -17.82
N LYS A 197 6.84 1.11 -17.75
CA LYS A 197 8.18 1.69 -17.70
C LYS A 197 8.66 1.61 -16.26
N LEU A 198 9.77 0.91 -16.02
CA LEU A 198 10.40 0.94 -14.73
C LEU A 198 11.46 2.04 -14.68
N PRO A 199 11.68 2.66 -13.50
CA PRO A 199 12.95 3.32 -13.21
C PRO A 199 14.13 2.39 -13.47
N THR A 200 15.14 2.88 -14.17
CA THR A 200 16.34 2.13 -14.58
C THR A 200 17.12 1.51 -13.43
N ASN A 201 16.97 2.02 -12.20
CA ASN A 201 17.67 1.51 -11.03
C ASN A 201 17.13 0.15 -10.52
N LEU A 202 15.89 -0.23 -10.87
CA LEU A 202 15.22 -1.39 -10.25
C LEU A 202 15.57 -2.74 -10.89
N GLU A 203 16.07 -2.76 -12.13
CA GLU A 203 16.40 -4.01 -12.83
C GLU A 203 17.54 -4.77 -12.14
N ASN A 204 18.60 -4.05 -11.78
CA ASN A 204 19.76 -4.60 -11.05
C ASN A 204 19.41 -5.17 -9.67
N GLU A 205 18.23 -4.87 -9.16
CA GLU A 205 17.75 -5.28 -7.83
C GLU A 205 16.69 -6.38 -7.92
N THR A 206 16.51 -7.00 -9.10
CA THR A 206 15.59 -8.12 -9.29
C THR A 206 16.02 -9.31 -8.43
N THR A 207 15.18 -9.67 -7.47
CA THR A 207 15.43 -10.78 -6.55
C THR A 207 14.84 -12.09 -7.08
N HIS A 208 13.61 -12.05 -7.58
CA HIS A 208 12.91 -13.25 -8.01
C HIS A 208 11.93 -12.99 -9.17
N ARG A 209 11.81 -13.97 -10.07
CA ARG A 209 10.84 -13.99 -11.17
C ARG A 209 10.31 -15.42 -11.35
N TYR A 210 8.99 -15.59 -11.47
CA TYR A 210 8.41 -16.93 -11.63
C TYR A 210 8.61 -17.51 -13.05
N SER A 211 8.43 -16.67 -14.08
CA SER A 211 8.58 -17.03 -15.49
C SER A 211 8.71 -15.81 -16.40
N ALA A 212 8.91 -16.02 -17.70
CA ALA A 212 8.74 -15.00 -18.73
C ALA A 212 7.40 -14.25 -18.60
N ASN A 213 7.43 -12.92 -18.75
CA ASN A 213 6.28 -12.01 -18.71
C ASN A 213 5.33 -12.19 -17.49
N SER A 214 5.85 -12.70 -16.36
CA SER A 214 5.12 -12.87 -15.10
C SER A 214 5.65 -11.93 -14.00
N PHE A 215 5.08 -12.08 -12.80
CA PHE A 215 5.42 -11.29 -11.62
C PHE A 215 6.93 -11.27 -11.32
N LYS A 216 7.46 -10.06 -11.08
CA LYS A 216 8.84 -9.81 -10.64
C LYS A 216 8.88 -9.18 -9.25
N LEU A 217 9.75 -9.69 -8.37
CA LEU A 217 10.04 -9.10 -7.07
C LEU A 217 11.40 -8.42 -7.09
N HIS A 218 11.45 -7.16 -6.69
CA HIS A 218 12.64 -6.34 -6.55
C HIS A 218 12.92 -6.07 -5.08
N ARG A 219 14.18 -6.25 -4.67
CA ARG A 219 14.65 -6.19 -3.28
C ARG A 219 13.95 -7.21 -2.35
N LEU A 220 14.47 -7.33 -1.14
CA LEU A 220 13.88 -8.11 -0.06
C LEU A 220 13.81 -7.28 1.22
N PRO A 221 12.85 -7.59 2.12
CA PRO A 221 12.86 -7.01 3.45
C PRO A 221 14.09 -7.52 4.21
N VAL A 222 14.67 -6.65 5.03
CA VAL A 222 15.86 -6.96 5.83
C VAL A 222 15.43 -7.24 7.27
N PRO A 223 15.34 -8.51 7.71
CA PRO A 223 14.97 -8.84 9.08
C PRO A 223 16.12 -8.54 10.04
N ARG A 224 15.77 -8.02 11.23
CA ARG A 224 16.71 -7.74 12.32
C ARG A 224 16.28 -8.49 13.57
N VAL A 225 17.25 -8.91 14.37
CA VAL A 225 16.99 -9.63 15.61
C VAL A 225 16.45 -8.71 16.69
N GLY A 226 15.65 -9.25 17.62
CA GLY A 226 15.09 -8.51 18.76
C GLY A 226 14.09 -7.41 18.39
N GLN A 227 13.58 -7.41 17.15
CA GLN A 227 12.65 -6.40 16.65
C GLN A 227 11.58 -7.05 15.76
N VAL A 228 10.37 -6.48 15.76
CA VAL A 228 9.32 -6.89 14.82
C VAL A 228 9.43 -6.09 13.52
N LEU A 229 9.64 -6.78 12.41
CA LEU A 229 9.55 -6.21 11.07
C LEU A 229 8.14 -6.40 10.50
N GLY A 230 7.45 -5.28 10.30
CA GLY A 230 6.14 -5.23 9.65
C GLY A 230 6.26 -5.09 8.13
N LEU A 231 5.44 -5.82 7.39
CA LEU A 231 5.32 -5.70 5.94
C LEU A 231 3.91 -5.23 5.57
N VAL A 232 3.83 -4.14 4.81
CA VAL A 232 2.56 -3.56 4.33
C VAL A 232 2.61 -3.38 2.81
N GLY A 233 1.52 -3.64 2.13
CA GLY A 233 1.40 -3.46 0.69
C GLY A 233 0.12 -4.05 0.14
N THR A 234 -0.24 -3.70 -1.09
CA THR A 234 -1.44 -4.20 -1.76
C THR A 234 -1.37 -5.71 -2.02
N ASN A 235 -2.51 -6.32 -2.30
CA ASN A 235 -2.55 -7.74 -2.64
C ASN A 235 -1.89 -8.02 -3.98
N GLY A 236 -1.21 -9.17 -4.10
CA GLY A 236 -0.49 -9.55 -5.32
C GLY A 236 0.84 -8.82 -5.55
N ILE A 237 1.36 -8.07 -4.56
CA ILE A 237 2.63 -7.33 -4.68
C ILE A 237 3.88 -8.14 -4.26
N GLY A 238 3.72 -9.42 -3.91
CA GLY A 238 4.84 -10.31 -3.59
C GLY A 238 5.23 -10.44 -2.11
N LYS A 239 4.39 -9.98 -1.16
CA LYS A 239 4.59 -10.14 0.29
C LYS A 239 4.88 -11.60 0.66
N SER A 240 3.96 -12.52 0.33
CA SER A 240 4.12 -13.95 0.62
C SER A 240 5.29 -14.59 -0.15
N THR A 241 5.67 -14.06 -1.32
CA THR A 241 6.88 -14.50 -2.05
C THR A 241 8.14 -14.10 -1.26
N ALA A 242 8.20 -12.88 -0.72
CA ALA A 242 9.30 -12.44 0.13
C ALA A 242 9.43 -13.31 1.40
N LEU A 243 8.32 -13.67 2.04
CA LEU A 243 8.33 -14.58 3.21
C LEU A 243 8.89 -15.96 2.85
N LYS A 244 8.46 -16.56 1.73
CA LYS A 244 8.96 -17.87 1.29
C LYS A 244 10.46 -17.86 1.01
N ILE A 245 10.97 -16.76 0.47
CA ILE A 245 12.40 -16.57 0.22
C ILE A 245 13.17 -16.42 1.53
N LEU A 246 12.70 -15.56 2.44
CA LEU A 246 13.35 -15.36 3.73
C LEU A 246 13.32 -16.63 4.59
N ALA A 247 12.26 -17.45 4.47
CA ALA A 247 12.14 -18.71 5.19
C ALA A 247 12.96 -19.87 4.59
N GLY A 248 13.69 -19.63 3.50
CA GLY A 248 14.48 -20.67 2.82
C GLY A 248 13.65 -21.73 2.07
N LYS A 249 12.31 -21.60 2.02
CA LYS A 249 11.42 -22.52 1.29
C LYS A 249 11.53 -22.36 -0.23
N GLN A 250 11.97 -21.19 -0.69
CA GLN A 250 12.14 -20.87 -2.11
C GLN A 250 13.44 -20.09 -2.30
N LYS A 251 14.35 -20.59 -3.13
CA LYS A 251 15.59 -19.85 -3.44
C LYS A 251 15.29 -18.64 -4.35
N PRO A 252 15.91 -17.46 -4.10
CA PRO A 252 15.85 -16.34 -5.03
C PRO A 252 16.58 -16.74 -6.32
N ASN A 253 16.06 -16.33 -7.47
CA ASN A 253 16.63 -16.71 -8.77
C ASN A 253 17.22 -15.53 -9.54
N LEU A 254 17.23 -14.34 -8.94
CA LEU A 254 17.83 -13.12 -9.49
C LEU A 254 17.30 -12.78 -10.89
N GLY A 255 16.06 -13.14 -11.19
CA GLY A 255 15.43 -12.95 -12.50
C GLY A 255 15.68 -14.06 -13.52
N ARG A 256 16.61 -14.99 -13.26
CA ARG A 256 16.89 -16.18 -14.08
C ARG A 256 15.99 -17.34 -13.67
N TYR A 257 14.87 -17.52 -14.36
CA TYR A 257 13.91 -18.59 -14.06
C TYR A 257 14.22 -19.91 -14.79
N ASP A 258 14.90 -19.86 -15.95
CA ASP A 258 15.27 -21.07 -16.72
C ASP A 258 16.50 -21.78 -16.14
N ASP A 259 17.48 -21.01 -15.65
CA ASP A 259 18.70 -21.51 -14.99
C ASP A 259 18.91 -20.77 -13.66
N PRO A 260 18.22 -21.21 -12.59
CA PRO A 260 18.28 -20.53 -11.30
C PRO A 260 19.65 -20.67 -10.62
N PRO A 261 20.29 -19.57 -10.19
CA PRO A 261 21.61 -19.61 -9.57
C PRO A 261 21.66 -20.44 -8.28
N GLU A 262 22.88 -20.83 -7.93
CA GLU A 262 23.22 -21.44 -6.65
C GLU A 262 23.54 -20.40 -5.58
N TRP A 263 23.49 -20.82 -4.31
CA TRP A 263 23.63 -19.93 -3.15
C TRP A 263 24.92 -19.10 -3.15
N ALA A 264 26.04 -19.64 -3.66
CA ALA A 264 27.30 -18.91 -3.76
C ALA A 264 27.17 -17.64 -4.65
N GLU A 265 26.41 -17.73 -5.74
CA GLU A 265 26.19 -16.59 -6.64
C GLU A 265 25.15 -15.60 -6.06
N ILE A 266 24.14 -16.12 -5.37
CA ILE A 266 23.15 -15.33 -4.64
C ILE A 266 23.84 -14.47 -3.58
N LEU A 267 24.69 -15.07 -2.75
CA LEU A 267 25.47 -14.36 -1.72
C LEU A 267 26.42 -13.32 -2.31
N LYS A 268 26.99 -13.58 -3.50
CA LYS A 268 27.83 -12.61 -4.21
C LYS A 268 27.03 -11.38 -4.65
N THR A 269 25.78 -11.59 -5.09
CA THR A 269 24.88 -10.49 -5.49
C THR A 269 24.50 -9.61 -4.32
N PHE A 270 24.25 -10.19 -3.15
CA PHE A 270 23.93 -9.46 -1.93
C PHE A 270 25.15 -8.96 -1.16
N ARG A 271 26.37 -9.07 -1.71
CA ARG A 271 27.61 -8.76 -1.00
C ARG A 271 27.63 -7.32 -0.47
N GLY A 272 27.96 -7.17 0.81
CA GLY A 272 28.02 -5.86 1.47
C GLY A 272 26.66 -5.36 1.99
N SER A 273 25.61 -6.17 1.92
CA SER A 273 24.30 -5.88 2.51
C SER A 273 24.04 -6.71 3.78
N GLU A 274 23.12 -6.26 4.63
CA GLU A 274 22.65 -7.02 5.81
C GLU A 274 22.06 -8.39 5.42
N LEU A 275 21.49 -8.52 4.21
CA LEU A 275 20.93 -9.78 3.70
C LEU A 275 21.99 -10.85 3.43
N GLN A 276 23.24 -10.45 3.12
CA GLN A 276 24.33 -11.42 2.96
C GLN A 276 24.56 -12.19 4.26
N ASN A 277 24.65 -11.47 5.38
CA ASN A 277 24.85 -12.07 6.70
C ASN A 277 23.65 -12.96 7.05
N PHE A 278 22.43 -12.49 6.78
CA PHE A 278 21.22 -13.28 7.02
C PHE A 278 21.22 -14.58 6.23
N PHE A 279 21.43 -14.55 4.90
CA PHE A 279 21.45 -15.78 4.09
C PHE A 279 22.60 -16.71 4.44
N THR A 280 23.75 -16.16 4.85
CA THR A 280 24.88 -16.97 5.34
C THR A 280 24.45 -17.75 6.59
N LYS A 281 23.80 -17.09 7.56
CA LYS A 281 23.25 -17.78 8.74
C LYS A 281 22.16 -18.79 8.40
N VAL A 282 21.28 -18.50 7.43
CA VAL A 282 20.26 -19.47 6.98
C VAL A 282 20.92 -20.77 6.47
N LEU A 283 22.09 -20.66 5.84
CA LEU A 283 22.83 -21.81 5.29
C LEU A 283 23.72 -22.50 6.32
N GLU A 284 24.40 -21.75 7.20
CA GLU A 284 25.37 -22.26 8.17
C GLU A 284 24.73 -22.69 9.49
N ASP A 285 23.82 -21.87 10.03
CA ASP A 285 23.25 -22.04 11.37
C ASP A 285 21.90 -22.81 11.37
N ASN A 286 21.44 -23.29 10.21
CA ASN A 286 20.14 -23.97 10.04
C ASN A 286 18.99 -23.25 10.76
N ILE A 287 18.83 -21.94 10.52
CA ILE A 287 17.77 -21.11 11.10
C ILE A 287 16.41 -21.83 10.96
N LYS A 288 15.83 -22.24 12.09
CA LYS A 288 14.51 -22.84 12.10
C LYS A 288 13.47 -21.74 11.89
N ALA A 289 12.82 -21.75 10.71
CA ALA A 289 11.78 -20.81 10.33
C ALA A 289 10.39 -21.40 10.55
N LEU A 290 9.58 -20.76 11.39
CA LEU A 290 8.16 -21.08 11.56
C LEU A 290 7.31 -20.04 10.83
N ILE A 291 6.33 -20.53 10.07
CA ILE A 291 5.43 -19.68 9.30
C ILE A 291 4.00 -20.03 9.66
N LYS A 292 3.26 -19.06 10.21
CA LYS A 292 1.81 -19.13 10.26
C LYS A 292 1.27 -18.91 8.84
N PRO A 293 0.55 -19.89 8.24
CA PRO A 293 0.05 -19.75 6.87
C PRO A 293 -1.07 -18.71 6.78
N GLN A 294 -1.16 -18.03 5.63
CA GLN A 294 -2.21 -17.03 5.35
C GLN A 294 -3.61 -17.65 5.44
N TYR A 295 -3.86 -18.75 4.71
CA TYR A 295 -5.15 -19.44 4.67
C TYR A 295 -5.28 -20.48 5.78
N VAL A 296 -5.99 -20.13 6.85
CA VAL A 296 -6.21 -21.04 7.98
C VAL A 296 -7.13 -22.20 7.65
N ASP A 297 -8.04 -22.06 6.67
CA ASP A 297 -8.96 -23.12 6.24
C ASP A 297 -8.25 -24.39 5.71
N ASN A 298 -6.98 -24.27 5.35
CA ASN A 298 -6.17 -25.40 4.90
C ASN A 298 -5.60 -26.20 6.08
N ILE A 299 -5.58 -25.65 7.30
CA ILE A 299 -5.01 -26.31 8.49
C ILE A 299 -5.79 -27.59 8.81
N PRO A 300 -7.14 -27.59 8.94
CA PRO A 300 -7.88 -28.81 9.20
C PRO A 300 -7.72 -29.83 8.06
N ARG A 301 -7.71 -29.37 6.80
CA ARG A 301 -7.54 -30.24 5.62
C ARG A 301 -6.18 -30.94 5.56
N ALA A 302 -5.15 -30.33 6.14
CA ALA A 302 -3.80 -30.90 6.18
C ALA A 302 -3.64 -31.95 7.31
N LEU A 303 -4.51 -31.94 8.32
CA LEU A 303 -4.48 -32.90 9.41
C LEU A 303 -5.07 -34.23 8.94
N LYS A 304 -4.25 -35.29 8.97
CA LYS A 304 -4.67 -36.64 8.58
C LYS A 304 -5.57 -37.31 9.61
N THR A 305 -5.51 -36.87 10.86
CA THR A 305 -6.21 -37.45 12.01
C THR A 305 -6.99 -36.38 12.74
N LYS A 306 -8.16 -36.76 13.26
CA LYS A 306 -8.90 -35.94 14.23
C LYS A 306 -8.05 -35.81 15.49
N ALA A 307 -7.82 -34.58 15.92
CA ALA A 307 -7.07 -34.26 17.13
C ALA A 307 -7.70 -33.04 17.77
N THR A 308 -7.66 -33.01 19.11
CA THR A 308 -8.15 -31.85 19.85
C THR A 308 -7.11 -30.74 19.85
N VAL A 309 -7.56 -29.50 20.08
CA VAL A 309 -6.68 -28.33 20.23
C VAL A 309 -5.60 -28.58 21.28
N LYS A 310 -5.99 -29.12 22.44
CA LYS A 310 -5.07 -29.45 23.55
C LYS A 310 -3.99 -30.44 23.14
N GLN A 311 -4.37 -31.54 22.49
CA GLN A 311 -3.42 -32.59 22.06
C GLN A 311 -2.39 -32.03 21.08
N LEU A 312 -2.82 -31.22 20.12
CA LEU A 312 -1.90 -30.64 19.14
C LEU A 312 -0.97 -29.61 19.76
N LEU A 313 -1.49 -28.73 20.64
CA LEU A 313 -0.67 -27.78 21.37
C LEU A 313 0.38 -28.49 22.22
N GLU A 314 0.00 -29.54 22.96
CA GLU A 314 0.92 -30.33 23.79
C GLU A 314 1.98 -31.04 22.95
N SER A 315 1.60 -31.61 21.80
CA SER A 315 2.54 -32.31 20.90
C SER A 315 3.59 -31.39 20.27
N LYS A 316 3.32 -30.09 20.20
CA LYS A 316 4.17 -29.07 19.57
C LYS A 316 4.76 -28.08 20.55
N CYS A 317 4.41 -28.17 21.84
CA CYS A 317 4.92 -27.29 22.87
C CYS A 317 6.41 -27.60 23.10
N GLN A 318 7.24 -26.58 22.89
CA GLN A 318 8.68 -26.62 23.12
C GLN A 318 9.14 -25.55 24.10
N ARG A 319 8.27 -24.57 24.40
CA ARG A 319 8.52 -23.46 25.33
C ARG A 319 7.64 -23.58 26.57
N GLU A 320 8.12 -23.10 27.71
CA GLU A 320 7.39 -23.04 28.98
C GLU A 320 6.40 -21.85 29.05
N ASN A 321 5.65 -21.61 27.98
CA ASN A 321 4.72 -20.47 27.87
C ASN A 321 3.28 -20.89 27.49
N LYS A 322 2.98 -22.19 27.57
CA LYS A 322 1.74 -22.77 27.06
C LYS A 322 0.49 -22.12 27.67
N ASP A 323 0.44 -22.03 28.99
CA ASP A 323 -0.74 -21.52 29.71
C ASP A 323 -0.95 -20.03 29.43
N GLU A 324 0.13 -19.24 29.42
CA GLU A 324 0.10 -17.83 29.03
C GLU A 324 -0.42 -17.63 27.60
N VAL A 325 0.01 -18.47 26.65
CA VAL A 325 -0.44 -18.41 25.26
C VAL A 325 -1.89 -18.85 25.12
N ILE A 326 -2.33 -19.86 25.87
CA ILE A 326 -3.74 -20.32 25.89
C ILE A 326 -4.66 -19.20 26.37
N ASP A 327 -4.27 -18.52 27.44
CA ASP A 327 -5.04 -17.41 28.01
C ASP A 327 -5.02 -16.19 27.08
N ALA A 328 -3.84 -15.82 26.56
CA ALA A 328 -3.71 -14.67 25.68
C ALA A 328 -4.46 -14.87 24.34
N CYS A 329 -4.47 -16.08 23.79
CA CYS A 329 -5.22 -16.39 22.56
C CYS A 329 -6.67 -16.80 22.82
N ASP A 330 -7.18 -16.70 24.04
CA ASP A 330 -8.57 -17.03 24.41
C ASP A 330 -8.99 -18.41 23.87
N LEU A 331 -8.19 -19.42 24.22
CA LEU A 331 -8.33 -20.80 23.76
C LEU A 331 -8.95 -21.73 24.80
N THR A 332 -9.10 -21.28 26.05
CA THR A 332 -9.57 -22.09 27.19
C THR A 332 -10.88 -22.83 26.88
N ALA A 333 -11.86 -22.15 26.28
CA ALA A 333 -13.16 -22.72 25.94
C ALA A 333 -13.13 -23.74 24.78
N ILE A 334 -12.04 -23.81 24.01
CA ILE A 334 -11.94 -24.65 22.81
C ILE A 334 -10.86 -25.74 22.90
N LEU A 335 -10.18 -25.89 24.05
CA LEU A 335 -9.10 -26.87 24.24
C LEU A 335 -9.52 -28.31 23.91
N ASP A 336 -10.73 -28.70 24.31
CA ASP A 336 -11.25 -30.05 24.10
C ASP A 336 -11.99 -30.23 22.76
N ARG A 337 -12.11 -29.17 21.96
CA ARG A 337 -12.77 -29.25 20.65
C ARG A 337 -11.83 -29.82 19.59
N ASP A 338 -12.43 -30.49 18.61
CA ASP A 338 -11.74 -30.93 17.38
C ASP A 338 -11.44 -29.72 16.49
N VAL A 339 -10.22 -29.67 15.95
CA VAL A 339 -9.77 -28.60 15.03
C VAL A 339 -10.66 -28.47 13.79
N HIS A 340 -11.29 -29.55 13.32
CA HIS A 340 -12.20 -29.51 12.16
C HIS A 340 -13.51 -28.77 12.44
N ASN A 341 -13.88 -28.61 13.72
CA ASN A 341 -15.13 -27.98 14.13
C ASN A 341 -14.94 -26.51 14.56
N LEU A 342 -13.72 -25.99 14.48
CA LEU A 342 -13.42 -24.61 14.85
C LEU A 342 -13.92 -23.64 13.78
N SER A 343 -14.42 -22.49 14.23
CA SER A 343 -14.68 -21.32 13.38
C SER A 343 -13.36 -20.72 12.86
N GLY A 344 -13.43 -19.91 11.80
CA GLY A 344 -12.24 -19.26 11.23
C GLY A 344 -11.45 -18.41 12.24
N GLY A 345 -12.15 -17.71 13.15
CA GLY A 345 -11.51 -16.94 14.22
C GLY A 345 -10.84 -17.83 15.28
N GLU A 346 -11.51 -18.89 15.72
CA GLU A 346 -10.92 -19.88 16.65
C GLU A 346 -9.70 -20.57 16.02
N LEU A 347 -9.80 -20.94 14.75
CA LEU A 347 -8.73 -21.58 13.98
C LEU A 347 -7.53 -20.65 13.78
N GLN A 348 -7.78 -19.36 13.58
CA GLN A 348 -6.73 -18.34 13.52
C GLN A 348 -5.99 -18.22 14.86
N ARG A 349 -6.72 -18.10 15.98
CA ARG A 349 -6.10 -18.03 17.32
C ARG A 349 -5.31 -19.30 17.64
N PHE A 350 -5.84 -20.48 17.28
CA PHE A 350 -5.13 -21.75 17.39
C PHE A 350 -3.84 -21.79 16.55
N ALA A 351 -3.87 -21.33 15.30
CA ALA A 351 -2.70 -21.31 14.42
C ALA A 351 -1.58 -20.41 14.96
N ILE A 352 -1.96 -19.26 15.53
CA ILE A 352 -1.02 -18.33 16.17
C ILE A 352 -0.43 -18.97 17.42
N ALA A 353 -1.27 -19.52 18.31
CA ALA A 353 -0.81 -20.20 19.52
C ALA A 353 0.15 -21.36 19.21
N MET A 354 -0.16 -22.21 18.23
CA MET A 354 0.74 -23.27 17.75
C MET A 354 2.11 -22.76 17.31
N THR A 355 2.17 -21.55 16.76
CA THR A 355 3.43 -20.93 16.34
C THR A 355 4.18 -20.36 17.55
N CYS A 356 3.47 -19.78 18.51
CA CYS A 356 4.06 -19.17 19.72
C CYS A 356 4.61 -20.18 20.75
N VAL A 357 4.07 -21.40 20.79
CA VAL A 357 4.51 -22.46 21.73
C VAL A 357 5.72 -23.27 21.23
N GLN A 358 6.07 -23.13 19.95
CA GLN A 358 7.22 -23.80 19.34
C GLN A 358 8.47 -22.93 19.47
N ASP A 359 9.62 -23.57 19.62
CA ASP A 359 10.91 -22.87 19.69
C ASP A 359 11.53 -22.75 18.29
N ALA A 360 11.89 -21.54 17.88
CA ALA A 360 12.43 -21.22 16.57
C ALA A 360 13.24 -19.92 16.59
N ASN A 361 14.21 -19.82 15.69
CA ASN A 361 15.02 -18.61 15.51
C ASN A 361 14.27 -17.52 14.73
N MET A 362 13.29 -17.92 13.91
CA MET A 362 12.54 -17.00 13.07
C MET A 362 11.05 -17.33 13.06
N TYR A 363 10.24 -16.35 13.43
CA TYR A 363 8.79 -16.41 13.44
C TYR A 363 8.21 -15.50 12.36
N MET A 364 7.39 -16.07 11.49
CA MET A 364 6.69 -15.33 10.43
C MET A 364 5.18 -15.46 10.59
N PHE A 365 4.50 -14.33 10.61
CA PHE A 365 3.05 -14.25 10.69
C PHE A 365 2.49 -13.63 9.42
N ASP A 366 1.82 -14.42 8.58
CA ASP A 366 1.11 -13.94 7.39
C ASP A 366 -0.37 -13.68 7.75
N GLU A 367 -0.74 -12.40 7.85
CA GLU A 367 -2.06 -11.89 8.24
C GLU A 367 -2.61 -12.50 9.55
N PRO A 368 -1.96 -12.24 10.71
CA PRO A 368 -2.43 -12.72 12.00
C PRO A 368 -3.75 -12.09 12.49
N SER A 369 -4.16 -10.91 12.02
CA SER A 369 -5.37 -10.22 12.48
C SER A 369 -6.68 -10.67 11.80
N SER A 370 -6.59 -11.49 10.74
CA SER A 370 -7.77 -11.88 9.94
C SER A 370 -8.81 -12.63 10.77
N TYR A 371 -10.11 -12.34 10.57
CA TYR A 371 -11.26 -12.90 11.29
C TYR A 371 -11.38 -12.57 12.78
N LEU A 372 -10.44 -11.81 13.34
CA LEU A 372 -10.43 -11.45 14.75
C LEU A 372 -11.13 -10.11 14.98
N ASP A 373 -11.80 -9.98 16.13
CA ASP A 373 -12.26 -8.69 16.63
C ASP A 373 -11.11 -7.85 17.20
N VAL A 374 -11.40 -6.59 17.56
CA VAL A 374 -10.38 -5.64 18.03
C VAL A 374 -9.61 -6.16 19.25
N LYS A 375 -10.29 -6.76 20.24
CA LYS A 375 -9.66 -7.27 21.47
C LYS A 375 -8.74 -8.43 21.15
N GLN A 376 -9.24 -9.39 20.37
CA GLN A 376 -8.49 -10.57 19.96
C GLN A 376 -7.26 -10.18 19.12
N ARG A 377 -7.37 -9.20 18.23
CA ARG A 377 -6.23 -8.65 17.47
C ARG A 377 -5.14 -8.10 18.38
N LEU A 378 -5.53 -7.32 19.39
CA LEU A 378 -4.60 -6.73 20.35
C LEU A 378 -3.93 -7.79 21.23
N ASN A 379 -4.69 -8.80 21.67
CA ASN A 379 -4.15 -9.89 22.47
C ASN A 379 -3.15 -10.74 21.66
N VAL A 380 -3.52 -11.12 20.42
CA VAL A 380 -2.60 -11.77 19.48
C VAL A 380 -1.34 -10.94 19.28
N ALA A 381 -1.51 -9.62 19.12
CA ALA A 381 -0.39 -8.73 18.93
C ALA A 381 0.54 -8.67 20.16
N ARG A 382 -0.02 -8.71 21.38
CA ARG A 382 0.74 -8.86 22.62
C ARG A 382 1.52 -10.19 22.61
N SER A 383 0.86 -11.31 22.31
CA SER A 383 1.50 -12.62 22.25
C SER A 383 2.65 -12.68 21.24
N ILE A 384 2.47 -12.15 20.03
CA ILE A 384 3.55 -12.10 19.03
C ILE A 384 4.76 -11.30 19.55
N ARG A 385 4.51 -10.19 20.26
CA ARG A 385 5.60 -9.38 20.84
C ARG A 385 6.30 -10.08 22.01
N THR A 386 5.67 -11.01 22.72
CA THR A 386 6.36 -11.83 23.74
C THR A 386 7.37 -12.81 23.17
N LEU A 387 7.35 -13.06 21.84
CA LEU A 387 8.36 -13.88 21.16
C LEU A 387 9.68 -13.14 20.92
N LEU A 388 9.75 -11.85 21.24
CA LEU A 388 10.95 -11.04 21.00
C LEU A 388 12.04 -11.36 22.02
N ASP A 389 13.00 -12.16 21.58
CA ASP A 389 14.28 -12.38 22.24
C ASP A 389 15.43 -11.73 21.43
N PRO A 390 16.58 -11.39 22.06
CA PRO A 390 17.71 -10.73 21.39
C PRO A 390 18.25 -11.43 20.13
N ASP A 391 18.00 -12.73 19.99
CA ASP A 391 18.48 -13.57 18.89
C ASP A 391 17.36 -14.04 17.93
N THR A 392 16.12 -13.58 18.13
CA THR A 392 14.96 -14.00 17.33
C THR A 392 14.61 -12.99 16.24
N TYR A 393 14.24 -13.49 15.08
CA TYR A 393 13.68 -12.70 13.99
C TYR A 393 12.15 -12.81 14.01
N VAL A 394 11.43 -11.69 14.04
CA VAL A 394 9.97 -11.68 13.95
C VAL A 394 9.53 -10.84 12.75
N ILE A 395 8.80 -11.46 11.82
CA ILE A 395 8.25 -10.80 10.63
C ILE A 395 6.74 -10.94 10.64
N THR A 396 6.01 -9.83 10.47
CA THR A 396 4.56 -9.83 10.37
C THR A 396 4.10 -9.17 9.09
N VAL A 397 3.16 -9.78 8.38
CA VAL A 397 2.45 -9.19 7.25
C VAL A 397 1.08 -8.78 7.74
N GLU A 398 0.74 -7.51 7.60
CA GLU A 398 -0.54 -6.99 8.07
C GLU A 398 -1.18 -6.02 7.09
N HIS A 399 -2.51 -6.03 7.10
CA HIS A 399 -3.34 -5.10 6.35
C HIS A 399 -4.04 -4.09 7.27
N ASP A 400 -4.18 -4.42 8.55
CA ASP A 400 -4.68 -3.49 9.56
C ASP A 400 -3.53 -2.59 10.05
N LEU A 401 -3.57 -1.32 9.62
CA LEU A 401 -2.55 -0.35 9.99
C LEU A 401 -2.50 -0.07 11.50
N SER A 402 -3.61 -0.25 12.22
CA SER A 402 -3.69 -0.04 13.67
C SER A 402 -2.95 -1.13 14.43
N VAL A 403 -3.17 -2.37 14.02
CA VAL A 403 -2.46 -3.55 14.57
C VAL A 403 -0.99 -3.50 14.19
N LEU A 404 -0.67 -3.12 12.95
CA LEU A 404 0.70 -2.94 12.47
C LEU A 404 1.46 -1.88 13.29
N ASP A 405 0.81 -0.76 13.65
CA ASP A 405 1.35 0.30 14.50
C ASP A 405 1.74 -0.21 15.91
N TYR A 406 0.94 -1.13 16.45
CA TYR A 406 1.17 -1.74 17.76
C TYR A 406 2.24 -2.84 17.71
N LEU A 407 2.15 -3.72 16.70
CA LEU A 407 3.00 -4.89 16.52
C LEU A 407 4.45 -4.52 16.19
N SER A 408 4.64 -3.62 15.24
CA SER A 408 5.92 -3.46 14.55
C SER A 408 6.86 -2.48 15.27
N ASP A 409 8.15 -2.61 15.01
CA ASP A 409 9.18 -1.64 15.39
C ASP A 409 9.74 -0.94 14.14
N PHE A 410 9.86 -1.69 13.04
CA PHE A 410 10.17 -1.19 11.71
C PHE A 410 9.15 -1.71 10.69
N ILE A 411 8.94 -0.97 9.61
CA ILE A 411 8.04 -1.34 8.53
C ILE A 411 8.78 -1.25 7.19
N CYS A 412 8.58 -2.25 6.34
CA CYS A 412 8.84 -2.18 4.91
C CYS A 412 7.52 -2.07 4.14
N CYS A 413 7.45 -1.09 3.26
CA CYS A 413 6.34 -0.93 2.33
C CYS A 413 6.67 -1.66 1.03
N LEU A 414 5.69 -2.38 0.49
CA LEU A 414 5.76 -2.97 -0.82
C LEU A 414 4.83 -2.20 -1.75
N TYR A 415 5.40 -1.68 -2.83
CA TYR A 415 4.68 -0.93 -3.85
C TYR A 415 4.95 -1.49 -5.24
N GLY A 416 4.13 -1.07 -6.20
CA GLY A 416 4.19 -1.51 -7.59
C GLY A 416 2.80 -1.83 -8.10
N VAL A 417 2.70 -2.70 -9.11
CA VAL A 417 1.43 -3.06 -9.73
C VAL A 417 1.08 -4.50 -9.34
N PRO A 418 -0.11 -4.75 -8.76
CA PRO A 418 -0.56 -6.08 -8.38
C PRO A 418 -0.40 -7.11 -9.49
N SER A 419 0.15 -8.29 -9.15
CA SER A 419 0.42 -9.39 -10.08
C SER A 419 1.43 -9.09 -11.19
N VAL A 420 2.06 -7.90 -11.17
CA VAL A 420 2.99 -7.46 -12.20
C VAL A 420 4.40 -7.31 -11.66
N TYR A 421 4.62 -6.40 -10.73
CA TYR A 421 5.91 -6.29 -10.04
C TYR A 421 5.71 -5.70 -8.66
N GLY A 422 6.59 -6.06 -7.74
CA GLY A 422 6.66 -5.48 -6.40
C GLY A 422 8.08 -5.03 -6.09
N VAL A 423 8.19 -3.88 -5.42
CA VAL A 423 9.45 -3.35 -4.91
C VAL A 423 9.33 -3.20 -3.41
N VAL A 424 10.30 -3.71 -2.66
CA VAL A 424 10.38 -3.55 -1.21
C VAL A 424 11.18 -2.29 -0.87
N THR A 425 10.60 -1.39 -0.06
CA THR A 425 11.33 -0.22 0.45
C THR A 425 12.34 -0.63 1.52
N VAL A 426 13.31 0.24 1.75
CA VAL A 426 14.18 0.12 2.94
C VAL A 426 13.34 0.16 4.23
N PRO A 427 13.74 -0.58 5.28
CA PRO A 427 13.05 -0.54 6.57
C PRO A 427 13.03 0.88 7.14
N SER A 428 11.84 1.34 7.52
CA SER A 428 11.62 2.66 8.12
C SER A 428 10.96 2.51 9.49
N PRO A 429 11.16 3.47 10.43
CA PRO A 429 10.39 3.49 11.66
C PRO A 429 8.89 3.46 11.35
N VAL A 430 8.11 2.79 12.20
CA VAL A 430 6.67 2.50 11.97
C VAL A 430 5.87 3.71 11.49
N ARG A 431 6.04 4.85 12.17
CA ARG A 431 5.33 6.10 11.86
C ARG A 431 5.63 6.55 10.43
N ASP A 432 6.92 6.61 10.09
CA ASP A 432 7.40 7.13 8.81
C ASP A 432 7.04 6.15 7.68
N GLY A 433 7.19 4.85 7.91
CA GLY A 433 6.83 3.81 6.95
C GLY A 433 5.35 3.85 6.58
N ILE A 434 4.45 3.94 7.55
CA ILE A 434 3.00 4.03 7.25
C ILE A 434 2.67 5.36 6.56
N ASN A 435 3.29 6.47 6.96
CA ASN A 435 3.07 7.75 6.29
C ASN A 435 3.56 7.72 4.84
N ILE A 436 4.71 7.12 4.55
CA ILE A 436 5.20 6.88 3.18
C ILE A 436 4.18 6.05 2.38
N PHE A 437 3.64 4.99 2.99
CA PHE A 437 2.61 4.16 2.38
C PHE A 437 1.33 4.94 2.04
N LEU A 438 0.89 5.82 2.93
CA LEU A 438 -0.32 6.64 2.75
C LEU A 438 -0.11 7.82 1.79
N ASP A 439 1.05 8.46 1.82
CA ASP A 439 1.36 9.58 0.94
C ASP A 439 1.59 9.13 -0.51
N GLY A 440 1.96 7.86 -0.71
CA GLY A 440 2.28 7.33 -2.04
C GLY A 440 3.64 7.81 -2.56
N TYR A 441 4.49 8.34 -1.68
CA TYR A 441 5.76 8.97 -2.01
C TYR A 441 6.83 8.54 -1.02
N ILE A 442 7.99 8.12 -1.55
CA ILE A 442 9.16 7.68 -0.81
C ILE A 442 10.19 8.81 -0.83
N PRO A 443 10.37 9.57 0.27
CA PRO A 443 11.28 10.70 0.31
C PRO A 443 12.74 10.32 0.07
N ALA A 444 13.18 9.18 0.60
CA ALA A 444 14.57 8.71 0.49
C ALA A 444 14.99 8.47 -0.98
N GLU A 445 14.06 7.99 -1.80
CA GLU A 445 14.28 7.70 -3.22
C GLU A 445 13.77 8.82 -4.14
N ASN A 446 13.15 9.86 -3.57
CA ASN A 446 12.43 10.91 -4.29
C ASN A 446 11.50 10.34 -5.37
N MET A 447 10.76 9.28 -5.01
CA MET A 447 9.94 8.50 -5.93
C MET A 447 8.49 8.51 -5.48
N ARG A 448 7.58 8.92 -6.37
CA ARG A 448 6.14 8.80 -6.18
C ARG A 448 5.67 7.52 -6.87
N PHE A 449 5.10 6.59 -6.11
CA PHE A 449 4.56 5.34 -6.64
C PHE A 449 3.03 5.37 -6.78
N ARG A 450 2.36 6.39 -6.20
CA ARG A 450 0.93 6.63 -6.38
C ARG A 450 0.63 8.10 -6.62
N GLU A 451 -0.28 8.38 -7.55
CA GLU A 451 -0.68 9.74 -7.90
C GLU A 451 -1.36 10.44 -6.72
N ASP A 452 -2.34 9.79 -6.11
CA ASP A 452 -3.12 10.33 -5.00
C ASP A 452 -2.58 9.91 -3.63
N SER A 453 -2.74 10.80 -2.65
CA SER A 453 -2.48 10.47 -1.24
C SER A 453 -3.74 9.92 -0.57
N LEU A 454 -3.56 8.95 0.32
CA LEU A 454 -4.61 8.41 1.16
C LEU A 454 -4.72 9.26 2.42
N THR A 455 -5.47 10.36 2.31
CA THR A 455 -5.78 11.23 3.45
C THR A 455 -6.95 10.69 4.27
N PHE A 456 -6.81 10.77 5.59
CA PHE A 456 -7.87 10.58 6.58
C PHE A 456 -8.52 11.89 7.00
N LYS A 457 -8.13 13.01 6.37
CA LYS A 457 -8.80 14.27 6.56
C LYS A 457 -10.28 14.06 6.27
N ILE A 458 -11.10 14.29 7.30
CA ILE A 458 -12.50 14.60 7.13
C ILE A 458 -12.45 15.79 6.19
N ALA A 459 -12.86 15.59 4.95
CA ALA A 459 -12.92 16.72 4.06
C ALA A 459 -13.95 17.65 4.70
N GLU A 460 -13.49 18.79 5.22
CA GLU A 460 -14.29 20.00 5.52
C GLU A 460 -14.94 20.56 4.24
N THR A 461 -15.17 19.71 3.22
CA THR A 461 -15.87 20.01 1.97
C THR A 461 -17.32 19.57 2.04
N ALA A 462 -17.88 19.42 3.23
CA ALA A 462 -19.20 19.99 3.41
C ALA A 462 -18.93 21.42 3.83
N ASP A 463 -19.17 22.39 2.94
CA ASP A 463 -19.70 23.66 3.44
C ASP A 463 -20.73 23.27 4.51
N ASP A 464 -20.64 23.86 5.71
CA ASP A 464 -21.67 23.83 6.76
C ASP A 464 -22.97 24.47 6.25
N LYS A 465 -23.45 24.07 5.07
CA LYS A 465 -24.87 24.06 4.76
C LYS A 465 -25.42 23.06 5.74
N GLU A 466 -26.04 23.58 6.80
CA GLU A 466 -26.84 22.85 7.78
C GLU A 466 -27.37 21.57 7.13
N ILE A 467 -26.78 20.43 7.48
CA ILE A 467 -27.29 19.14 7.04
C ILE A 467 -28.71 19.09 7.60
N GLU A 468 -29.71 19.34 6.74
CA GLU A 468 -31.12 19.28 7.12
C GLU A 468 -31.40 17.85 7.62
N ARG A 469 -31.29 17.66 8.94
CA ARG A 469 -31.70 16.44 9.64
C ARG A 469 -33.23 16.43 9.71
N SER A 470 -33.85 16.23 8.56
CA SER A 470 -35.29 16.43 8.36
C SER A 470 -36.16 15.28 8.87
N ALA A 471 -35.59 14.07 9.03
CA ALA A 471 -36.28 12.93 9.61
C ALA A 471 -35.46 12.36 10.77
N LEU A 472 -36.11 12.24 11.93
CA LEU A 472 -35.63 11.54 13.10
C LEU A 472 -36.40 10.23 13.20
N TYR A 473 -35.69 9.11 13.20
CA TYR A 473 -36.23 7.79 13.44
C TYR A 473 -35.82 7.33 14.83
N GLU A 474 -36.71 6.60 15.48
CA GLU A 474 -36.46 6.04 16.81
C GLU A 474 -36.70 4.54 16.78
N TYR A 475 -35.96 3.81 17.60
CA TYR A 475 -36.22 2.40 17.87
C TYR A 475 -36.39 2.21 19.38
N PRO A 476 -37.37 1.41 19.81
CA PRO A 476 -37.64 1.19 21.22
C PRO A 476 -36.60 0.26 21.84
N LYS A 477 -36.68 0.10 23.15
CA LYS A 477 -35.93 -0.93 23.86
C LYS A 477 -36.34 -2.31 23.33
N MET A 478 -35.39 -3.09 22.85
CA MET A 478 -35.63 -4.43 22.31
C MET A 478 -34.87 -5.49 23.11
N THR A 479 -35.45 -6.68 23.19
CA THR A 479 -34.74 -7.86 23.71
C THR A 479 -34.86 -9.01 22.73
N LYS A 480 -33.82 -9.83 22.67
CA LYS A 480 -33.80 -11.04 21.85
C LYS A 480 -33.02 -12.15 22.54
N LYS A 481 -33.62 -13.33 22.65
CA LYS A 481 -33.00 -14.56 23.12
C LYS A 481 -32.78 -15.51 21.95
N LEU A 482 -31.54 -15.96 21.76
CA LEU A 482 -31.14 -16.95 20.76
C LEU A 482 -30.50 -18.14 21.47
N GLY A 483 -31.32 -19.12 21.85
CA GLY A 483 -30.88 -20.25 22.67
C GLY A 483 -30.36 -19.78 24.03
N ASN A 484 -29.04 -19.91 24.24
CA ASN A 484 -28.36 -19.51 25.48
C ASN A 484 -27.89 -18.05 25.48
N PHE A 485 -27.97 -17.36 24.34
CA PHE A 485 -27.54 -15.98 24.21
C PHE A 485 -28.70 -15.01 24.43
N GLU A 486 -28.50 -13.98 25.25
CA GLU A 486 -29.44 -12.89 25.51
C GLU A 486 -28.88 -11.55 25.03
N LEU A 487 -29.63 -10.85 24.18
CA LEU A 487 -29.30 -9.52 23.68
C LEU A 487 -30.33 -8.51 24.18
N THR A 488 -29.88 -7.46 24.87
CA THR A 488 -30.69 -6.30 25.24
C THR A 488 -30.19 -5.08 24.47
N ILE A 489 -31.11 -4.33 23.85
CA ILE A 489 -30.82 -3.12 23.10
C ILE A 489 -31.56 -1.96 23.76
N ASP A 490 -30.83 -0.93 24.16
CA ASP A 490 -31.40 0.30 24.69
C ASP A 490 -32.08 1.11 23.58
N PRO A 491 -33.11 1.91 23.90
CA PRO A 491 -33.76 2.74 22.92
C PRO A 491 -32.77 3.76 22.32
N GLY A 492 -32.97 4.11 21.06
CA GLY A 492 -32.08 5.04 20.39
C GLY A 492 -32.74 5.73 19.20
N ASN A 493 -32.07 6.76 18.70
CA ASN A 493 -32.52 7.54 17.56
C ASN A 493 -31.43 7.64 16.50
N PHE A 494 -31.85 7.84 15.26
CA PHE A 494 -30.97 8.06 14.13
C PHE A 494 -31.63 9.01 13.13
N SER A 495 -30.81 9.79 12.43
CA SER A 495 -31.27 10.77 11.46
C SER A 495 -30.85 10.40 10.04
N ASN A 496 -31.49 11.02 9.05
CA ASN A 496 -31.00 10.97 7.68
C ASN A 496 -29.63 11.65 7.56
N SER A 497 -28.79 11.15 6.64
CA SER A 497 -27.42 11.63 6.41
C SER A 497 -26.45 11.37 7.56
N GLU A 498 -26.76 10.40 8.43
CA GLU A 498 -25.93 10.00 9.57
C GLU A 498 -25.41 8.58 9.39
N ILE A 499 -24.14 8.38 9.74
CA ILE A 499 -23.49 7.07 9.80
C ILE A 499 -23.30 6.65 11.25
N ILE A 500 -23.90 5.51 11.62
CA ILE A 500 -23.78 4.90 12.94
C ILE A 500 -22.90 3.65 12.83
N VAL A 501 -21.82 3.60 13.60
CA VAL A 501 -20.91 2.45 13.62
C VAL A 501 -21.09 1.61 14.88
N PHE A 502 -21.09 0.29 14.70
CA PHE A 502 -21.28 -0.69 15.77
C PHE A 502 -19.91 -1.19 16.22
N LEU A 503 -19.59 -1.01 17.50
CA LEU A 503 -18.32 -1.41 18.10
C LEU A 503 -18.56 -2.47 19.18
N GLY A 504 -17.77 -3.53 19.17
CA GLY A 504 -17.86 -4.61 20.17
C GLY A 504 -17.17 -5.90 19.74
N GLU A 505 -17.01 -6.82 20.68
CA GLU A 505 -16.43 -8.15 20.46
C GLU A 505 -17.30 -9.04 19.55
N ASN A 506 -16.71 -10.07 18.97
CA ASN A 506 -17.46 -11.06 18.20
C ASN A 506 -18.42 -11.84 19.11
N GLY A 507 -19.63 -12.13 18.63
CA GLY A 507 -20.64 -12.83 19.43
C GLY A 507 -21.44 -11.96 20.41
N THR A 508 -21.32 -10.63 20.35
CA THR A 508 -22.16 -9.69 21.13
C THR A 508 -23.51 -9.38 20.48
N GLY A 509 -23.84 -9.98 19.34
CA GLY A 509 -25.16 -9.81 18.70
C GLY A 509 -25.29 -8.63 17.73
N LYS A 510 -24.19 -8.00 17.29
CA LYS A 510 -24.19 -6.91 16.30
C LYS A 510 -24.99 -7.25 15.02
N THR A 511 -24.67 -8.38 14.40
CA THR A 511 -25.38 -8.89 13.22
C THR A 511 -26.84 -9.24 13.53
N THR A 512 -27.14 -9.65 14.77
CA THR A 512 -28.52 -9.92 15.22
C THR A 512 -29.33 -8.63 15.25
N PHE A 513 -28.78 -7.54 15.78
CA PHE A 513 -29.45 -6.24 15.76
C PHE A 513 -29.69 -5.77 14.32
N VAL A 514 -28.70 -5.86 13.44
CA VAL A 514 -28.86 -5.54 12.01
C VAL A 514 -29.96 -6.38 11.34
N LYS A 515 -30.07 -7.68 11.66
CA LYS A 515 -31.14 -8.54 11.14
C LYS A 515 -32.53 -8.15 11.67
N MET A 516 -32.61 -7.65 12.90
CA MET A 516 -33.86 -7.14 13.47
C MET A 516 -34.32 -5.86 12.77
N LEU A 517 -33.39 -4.91 12.55
CA LEU A 517 -33.66 -3.70 11.78
C LEU A 517 -34.02 -3.99 10.32
N ALA A 518 -33.44 -5.03 9.73
CA ALA A 518 -33.78 -5.48 8.38
C ALA A 518 -35.14 -6.19 8.27
N GLY A 519 -35.87 -6.40 9.38
CA GLY A 519 -37.12 -7.17 9.40
C GLY A 519 -36.94 -8.66 9.12
N LYS A 520 -35.71 -9.19 9.14
CA LYS A 520 -35.42 -10.62 8.91
C LYS A 520 -35.57 -11.46 10.19
N LEU A 521 -35.52 -10.82 11.34
CA LEU A 521 -35.67 -11.43 12.65
C LEU A 521 -36.58 -10.54 13.49
N ALA A 522 -37.65 -11.09 14.07
CA ALA A 522 -38.48 -10.32 14.99
C ALA A 522 -37.81 -10.24 16.39
N PRO A 523 -37.83 -9.09 17.08
CA PRO A 523 -37.45 -9.03 18.50
C PRO A 523 -38.47 -9.80 19.36
N ASP A 524 -38.06 -10.25 20.54
CA ASP A 524 -38.97 -10.93 21.48
C ASP A 524 -39.83 -9.92 22.24
N THR A 525 -39.27 -8.75 22.53
CA THR A 525 -40.00 -7.59 23.09
C THR A 525 -39.65 -6.33 22.32
N GLY A 526 -40.59 -5.38 22.19
CA GLY A 526 -40.34 -4.08 21.56
C GLY A 526 -40.41 -4.10 20.02
N ALA A 527 -41.25 -4.96 19.44
CA ALA A 527 -41.52 -4.94 17.99
C ALA A 527 -42.32 -3.70 17.58
N ASP A 528 -43.16 -3.19 18.47
CA ASP A 528 -44.00 -2.01 18.24
C ASP A 528 -43.15 -0.74 18.29
N GLY A 529 -43.04 -0.04 17.15
CA GLY A 529 -42.29 1.22 17.04
C GLY A 529 -41.09 1.19 16.10
N LEU A 530 -40.77 0.05 15.47
CA LEU A 530 -39.75 0.02 14.41
C LEU A 530 -40.24 0.76 13.16
N PRO A 531 -39.46 1.70 12.60
CA PRO A 531 -39.87 2.45 11.43
C PRO A 531 -39.92 1.55 10.19
N GLN A 532 -40.98 1.67 9.38
CA GLN A 532 -41.07 0.97 8.09
C GLN A 532 -40.20 1.67 7.05
N LEU A 533 -38.94 1.24 6.97
CA LEU A 533 -37.96 1.77 6.03
C LEU A 533 -37.60 0.73 4.97
N ASN A 534 -37.28 1.21 3.77
CA ASN A 534 -36.70 0.33 2.78
C ASN A 534 -35.22 0.08 3.13
N VAL A 535 -34.84 -1.19 3.31
CA VAL A 535 -33.53 -1.57 3.83
C VAL A 535 -32.69 -2.23 2.74
N SER A 536 -31.46 -1.74 2.56
CA SER A 536 -30.43 -2.47 1.81
C SER A 536 -29.45 -3.11 2.78
N LEU A 537 -29.23 -4.43 2.64
CA LEU A 537 -28.33 -5.19 3.51
C LEU A 537 -27.15 -5.77 2.72
N LYS A 538 -25.93 -5.45 3.15
CA LYS A 538 -24.72 -6.21 2.84
C LYS A 538 -24.46 -7.20 3.98
N PRO A 539 -24.56 -8.52 3.73
CA PRO A 539 -24.29 -9.53 4.77
C PRO A 539 -22.78 -9.67 5.04
N GLN A 540 -22.43 -10.14 6.23
CA GLN A 540 -21.04 -10.45 6.62
C GLN A 540 -20.42 -11.47 5.65
N THR A 541 -21.03 -12.65 5.52
CA THR A 541 -20.57 -13.71 4.62
C THR A 541 -21.10 -13.49 3.20
N ILE A 542 -20.19 -13.36 2.24
CA ILE A 542 -20.54 -13.30 0.82
C ILE A 542 -20.13 -14.60 0.15
N THR A 543 -21.11 -15.27 -0.45
CA THR A 543 -20.88 -16.49 -1.24
C THR A 543 -21.23 -16.21 -2.70
N PRO A 544 -20.36 -16.54 -3.67
CA PRO A 544 -20.62 -16.32 -5.08
C PRO A 544 -21.59 -17.37 -5.62
N LYS A 545 -22.89 -17.16 -5.41
CA LYS A 545 -23.96 -18.08 -5.88
C LYS A 545 -24.45 -17.77 -7.30
N PHE A 546 -24.19 -16.57 -7.80
CA PHE A 546 -24.70 -16.14 -9.10
C PHE A 546 -23.91 -16.79 -10.24
N GLN A 547 -24.63 -17.39 -11.19
CA GLN A 547 -24.05 -17.93 -12.42
C GLN A 547 -24.10 -16.86 -13.51
N GLY A 548 -22.93 -16.46 -14.00
CA GLY A 548 -22.76 -15.40 -15.01
C GLY A 548 -21.77 -14.34 -14.59
N THR A 549 -21.63 -13.31 -15.43
CA THR A 549 -20.65 -12.24 -15.23
C THR A 549 -21.12 -11.20 -14.22
N VAL A 550 -20.17 -10.44 -13.66
CA VAL A 550 -20.45 -9.30 -12.78
C VAL A 550 -21.37 -8.29 -13.47
N ARG A 551 -21.17 -8.03 -14.76
CA ARG A 551 -22.04 -7.16 -15.59
C ARG A 551 -23.50 -7.60 -15.53
N MET A 552 -23.75 -8.89 -15.75
CA MET A 552 -25.10 -9.45 -15.71
C MET A 552 -25.72 -9.30 -14.33
N LEU A 553 -24.95 -9.53 -13.26
CA LEU A 553 -25.40 -9.37 -11.88
C LEU A 553 -25.80 -7.92 -11.57
N LEU A 554 -24.94 -6.95 -11.93
CA LEU A 554 -25.19 -5.52 -11.70
C LEU A 554 -26.39 -5.02 -12.51
N LEU A 555 -26.49 -5.37 -13.79
CA LEU A 555 -27.64 -5.01 -14.62
C LEU A 555 -28.94 -5.68 -14.17
N LYS A 556 -28.87 -6.87 -13.59
CA LYS A 556 -30.06 -7.57 -13.06
C LYS A 556 -30.55 -6.95 -11.76
N GLN A 557 -29.64 -6.58 -10.85
CA GLN A 557 -30.01 -6.14 -9.50
C GLN A 557 -30.17 -4.62 -9.37
N ILE A 558 -29.35 -3.84 -10.08
CA ILE A 558 -29.23 -2.39 -9.87
C ILE A 558 -29.17 -1.61 -11.19
N LYS A 559 -29.91 -2.04 -12.23
CA LYS A 559 -29.88 -1.42 -13.57
C LYS A 559 -29.96 0.10 -13.55
N ALA A 560 -30.94 0.66 -12.83
CA ALA A 560 -31.18 2.09 -12.79
C ALA A 560 -30.00 2.86 -12.17
N ALA A 561 -29.52 2.41 -11.00
CA ALA A 561 -28.37 3.00 -10.34
C ALA A 561 -27.09 2.83 -11.17
N PHE A 562 -26.85 1.64 -11.74
CA PHE A 562 -25.67 1.37 -12.55
C PHE A 562 -25.59 2.25 -13.81
N MET A 563 -26.72 2.63 -14.42
CA MET A 563 -26.72 3.54 -15.57
C MET A 563 -26.56 5.02 -15.17
N HIS A 564 -26.71 5.36 -13.88
CA HIS A 564 -26.65 6.74 -13.41
C HIS A 564 -25.20 7.26 -13.37
N PRO A 565 -24.86 8.38 -14.05
CA PRO A 565 -23.49 8.89 -14.12
C PRO A 565 -22.86 9.22 -12.76
N GLN A 566 -23.67 9.70 -11.81
CA GLN A 566 -23.19 10.00 -10.46
C GLN A 566 -22.82 8.72 -9.71
N PHE A 567 -23.61 7.64 -9.82
CA PHE A 567 -23.28 6.36 -9.17
C PHE A 567 -22.04 5.73 -9.80
N GLN A 568 -21.86 5.87 -11.11
CA GLN A 568 -20.63 5.47 -11.80
C GLN A 568 -19.40 6.19 -11.24
N THR A 569 -19.52 7.49 -10.99
CA THR A 569 -18.41 8.34 -10.51
C THR A 569 -18.14 8.17 -9.01
N ASP A 570 -19.20 8.04 -8.20
CA ASP A 570 -19.09 7.97 -6.74
C ASP A 570 -18.78 6.57 -6.23
N VAL A 571 -19.25 5.52 -6.93
CA VAL A 571 -19.19 4.13 -6.45
C VAL A 571 -18.45 3.20 -7.41
N VAL A 572 -18.86 3.10 -8.68
CA VAL A 572 -18.35 2.04 -9.58
C VAL A 572 -16.87 2.23 -9.94
N LYS A 573 -16.48 3.44 -10.36
CA LYS A 573 -15.11 3.77 -10.75
C LYS A 573 -14.13 3.72 -9.58
N PRO A 574 -14.40 4.34 -8.41
CA PRO A 574 -13.48 4.26 -7.27
C PRO A 574 -13.30 2.83 -6.74
N MET A 575 -14.33 1.99 -6.84
CA MET A 575 -14.24 0.56 -6.49
C MET A 575 -13.57 -0.29 -7.58
N SER A 576 -13.11 0.32 -8.67
CA SER A 576 -12.42 -0.31 -9.82
C SER A 576 -13.14 -1.52 -10.41
N ILE A 577 -14.47 -1.47 -10.45
CA ILE A 577 -15.30 -2.58 -10.95
C ILE A 577 -15.11 -2.80 -12.46
N GLU A 578 -14.72 -1.77 -13.22
CA GLU A 578 -14.46 -1.85 -14.67
C GLU A 578 -13.50 -2.99 -15.03
N SER A 579 -12.48 -3.22 -14.20
CA SER A 579 -11.46 -4.25 -14.43
C SER A 579 -11.97 -5.70 -14.29
N ILE A 580 -13.09 -5.89 -13.57
CA ILE A 580 -13.68 -7.20 -13.23
C ILE A 580 -15.10 -7.38 -13.77
N ILE A 581 -15.65 -6.39 -14.46
CA ILE A 581 -17.06 -6.36 -14.86
C ILE A 581 -17.45 -7.52 -15.78
N ASP A 582 -16.52 -7.99 -16.61
CA ASP A 582 -16.73 -9.08 -17.55
C ASP A 582 -16.27 -10.44 -17.01
N ASN A 583 -15.76 -10.50 -15.77
CA ASN A 583 -15.36 -11.74 -15.11
C ASN A 583 -16.59 -12.47 -14.54
N ASP A 584 -16.48 -13.80 -14.41
CA ASP A 584 -17.49 -14.62 -13.77
C ASP A 584 -17.46 -14.45 -12.25
N VAL A 585 -18.63 -14.28 -11.64
CA VAL A 585 -18.76 -14.02 -10.18
C VAL A 585 -18.15 -15.14 -9.33
N GLN A 586 -18.18 -16.38 -9.81
CA GLN A 586 -17.63 -17.55 -9.13
C GLN A 586 -16.09 -17.58 -9.11
N THR A 587 -15.44 -16.84 -10.00
CA THR A 587 -13.97 -16.81 -10.13
C THR A 587 -13.32 -15.63 -9.44
N LEU A 588 -14.12 -14.71 -8.88
CA LEU A 588 -13.62 -13.53 -8.21
C LEU A 588 -12.86 -13.89 -6.93
N SER A 589 -11.80 -13.13 -6.66
CA SER A 589 -11.14 -13.15 -5.35
C SER A 589 -12.06 -12.58 -4.26
N GLY A 590 -11.75 -12.87 -2.99
CA GLY A 590 -12.53 -12.37 -1.84
C GLY A 590 -12.66 -10.85 -1.82
N GLY A 591 -11.57 -10.11 -2.09
CA GLY A 591 -11.59 -8.65 -2.16
C GLY A 591 -12.38 -8.10 -3.35
N GLU A 592 -12.29 -8.73 -4.52
CA GLU A 592 -13.13 -8.36 -5.68
C GLU A 592 -14.62 -8.62 -5.42
N LEU A 593 -14.94 -9.77 -4.84
CA LEU A 593 -16.31 -10.14 -4.48
C LEU A 593 -16.88 -9.18 -3.43
N GLN A 594 -16.08 -8.79 -2.43
CA GLN A 594 -16.44 -7.79 -1.43
C GLN A 594 -16.76 -6.43 -2.08
N ARG A 595 -15.92 -5.97 -3.02
CA ARG A 595 -16.19 -4.72 -3.76
C ARG A 595 -17.50 -4.79 -4.54
N VAL A 596 -17.75 -5.89 -5.24
CA VAL A 596 -19.03 -6.11 -5.96
C VAL A 596 -20.21 -6.10 -5.00
N ALA A 597 -20.11 -6.73 -3.83
CA ALA A 597 -21.17 -6.75 -2.84
C ALA A 597 -21.48 -5.35 -2.28
N LEU A 598 -20.46 -4.52 -2.05
CA LEU A 598 -20.64 -3.13 -1.64
C LEU A 598 -21.35 -2.31 -2.73
N VAL A 599 -20.95 -2.44 -4.00
CA VAL A 599 -21.64 -1.77 -5.11
C VAL A 599 -23.09 -2.22 -5.23
N LEU A 600 -23.38 -3.51 -5.07
CA LEU A 600 -24.75 -4.02 -5.07
C LEU A 600 -25.59 -3.49 -3.90
N ALA A 601 -25.00 -3.39 -2.71
CA ALA A 601 -25.68 -2.87 -1.54
C ALA A 601 -26.01 -1.39 -1.72
N LEU A 602 -25.05 -0.56 -2.14
CA LEU A 602 -25.26 0.88 -2.36
C LEU A 602 -26.17 1.17 -3.57
N GLY A 603 -26.16 0.33 -4.59
CA GLY A 603 -26.99 0.51 -5.79
C GLY A 603 -28.46 0.14 -5.63
N LYS A 604 -28.82 -0.58 -4.55
CA LYS A 604 -30.23 -0.85 -4.22
C LYS A 604 -30.87 0.42 -3.64
N PRO A 605 -32.07 0.80 -4.12
CA PRO A 605 -32.79 1.92 -3.52
C PRO A 605 -33.17 1.52 -2.09
N ALA A 606 -32.72 2.30 -1.11
CA ALA A 606 -33.00 2.10 0.30
C ALA A 606 -32.94 3.43 1.06
N ASP A 607 -33.62 3.50 2.19
CA ASP A 607 -33.56 4.61 3.13
C ASP A 607 -32.44 4.40 4.15
N ILE A 608 -32.24 3.15 4.55
CA ILE A 608 -31.18 2.72 5.46
C ILE A 608 -30.31 1.63 4.81
N TYR A 609 -29.00 1.84 4.88
CA TYR A 609 -27.99 0.88 4.44
C TYR A 609 -27.38 0.18 5.65
N LEU A 610 -27.58 -1.13 5.74
CA LEU A 610 -26.99 -1.97 6.77
C LEU A 610 -25.80 -2.70 6.18
N ILE A 611 -24.59 -2.36 6.63
CA ILE A 611 -23.34 -2.88 6.06
C ILE A 611 -22.56 -3.64 7.13
N ASP A 612 -22.52 -4.97 7.01
CA ASP A 612 -21.82 -5.83 7.97
C ASP A 612 -20.42 -6.19 7.45
N GLU A 613 -19.37 -5.75 8.16
CA GLU A 613 -17.94 -5.93 7.84
C GLU A 613 -17.57 -5.57 6.39
N PRO A 614 -17.62 -4.28 6.00
CA PRO A 614 -17.14 -3.82 4.70
C PRO A 614 -15.62 -4.02 4.49
N SER A 615 -14.80 -4.04 5.54
CA SER A 615 -13.34 -4.18 5.48
C SER A 615 -12.82 -5.61 5.19
N ALA A 616 -13.68 -6.62 5.28
CA ALA A 616 -13.30 -8.02 5.10
C ALA A 616 -12.63 -8.29 3.73
N TYR A 617 -11.50 -9.00 3.74
CA TYR A 617 -10.69 -9.35 2.55
C TYR A 617 -10.11 -8.19 1.74
N LEU A 618 -10.36 -6.93 2.14
CA LEU A 618 -9.80 -5.75 1.50
C LEU A 618 -8.41 -5.45 2.09
N ASP A 619 -7.48 -5.06 1.22
CA ASP A 619 -6.19 -4.51 1.65
C ASP A 619 -6.34 -3.07 2.19
N SER A 620 -5.27 -2.54 2.78
CA SER A 620 -5.28 -1.23 3.44
C SER A 620 -5.72 -0.09 2.51
N GLU A 621 -5.34 -0.14 1.23
CA GLU A 621 -5.73 0.85 0.23
C GLU A 621 -7.20 0.73 -0.15
N GLN A 622 -7.66 -0.50 -0.43
CA GLN A 622 -9.06 -0.77 -0.77
C GLN A 622 -10.01 -0.42 0.37
N ARG A 623 -9.61 -0.63 1.64
CA ARG A 623 -10.42 -0.22 2.81
C ARG A 623 -10.62 1.28 2.87
N ILE A 624 -9.56 2.06 2.64
CA ILE A 624 -9.65 3.53 2.66
C ILE A 624 -10.52 4.03 1.50
N GLN A 625 -10.38 3.44 0.31
CA GLN A 625 -11.24 3.78 -0.83
C GLN A 625 -12.71 3.41 -0.57
N ALA A 626 -12.98 2.21 -0.05
CA ALA A 626 -14.33 1.79 0.31
C ALA A 626 -14.96 2.72 1.36
N SER A 627 -14.17 3.14 2.36
CA SER A 627 -14.61 4.10 3.38
C SER A 627 -14.99 5.45 2.77
N LYS A 628 -14.17 5.97 1.85
CA LYS A 628 -14.44 7.21 1.11
C LYS A 628 -15.72 7.10 0.27
N VAL A 629 -15.90 6.00 -0.44
CA VAL A 629 -17.07 5.73 -1.28
C VAL A 629 -18.35 5.68 -0.44
N ILE A 630 -18.35 4.92 0.66
CA ILE A 630 -19.51 4.80 1.55
C ILE A 630 -19.87 6.17 2.12
N LYS A 631 -18.90 6.90 2.71
CA LYS A 631 -19.16 8.21 3.31
C LYS A 631 -19.70 9.21 2.29
N ARG A 632 -19.07 9.30 1.11
CA ARG A 632 -19.50 10.21 0.03
C ARG A 632 -20.90 9.86 -0.47
N PHE A 633 -21.16 8.58 -0.75
CA PHE A 633 -22.46 8.17 -1.27
C PHE A 633 -23.59 8.45 -0.29
N ILE A 634 -23.41 8.10 0.99
CA ILE A 634 -24.43 8.30 2.03
C ILE A 634 -24.74 9.79 2.23
N LEU A 635 -23.71 10.64 2.25
CA LEU A 635 -23.86 12.09 2.37
C LEU A 635 -24.57 12.71 1.15
N HIS A 636 -24.15 12.35 -0.08
CA HIS A 636 -24.74 12.88 -1.31
C HIS A 636 -26.18 12.40 -1.53
N ALA A 637 -26.48 11.14 -1.18
CA ALA A 637 -27.81 10.57 -1.32
C ALA A 637 -28.77 10.99 -0.19
N LYS A 638 -28.28 11.69 0.85
CA LYS A 638 -29.01 12.04 2.07
C LYS A 638 -29.68 10.82 2.74
N LYS A 639 -28.98 9.69 2.78
CA LYS A 639 -29.45 8.43 3.37
C LYS A 639 -28.75 8.15 4.68
N THR A 640 -29.19 7.14 5.44
CA THR A 640 -28.50 6.73 6.67
C THR A 640 -27.81 5.38 6.47
N ALA A 641 -26.70 5.16 7.17
CA ALA A 641 -26.00 3.88 7.17
C ALA A 641 -25.68 3.41 8.59
N MET A 642 -25.89 2.12 8.83
CA MET A 642 -25.46 1.43 10.03
C MET A 642 -24.41 0.39 9.64
N ILE A 643 -23.21 0.56 10.18
CA ILE A 643 -22.03 -0.17 9.73
C ILE A 643 -21.43 -0.94 10.89
N ILE A 644 -21.23 -2.25 10.72
CA ILE A 644 -20.48 -3.07 11.66
C ILE A 644 -19.04 -3.14 11.17
N GLU A 645 -18.09 -2.69 11.99
CA GLU A 645 -16.68 -2.69 11.65
C GLU A 645 -15.80 -3.13 12.81
N HIS A 646 -14.67 -3.73 12.44
CA HIS A 646 -13.61 -4.14 13.35
C HIS A 646 -12.29 -3.41 13.06
N ASP A 647 -12.19 -2.71 11.92
CA ASP A 647 -11.08 -1.82 11.64
C ASP A 647 -11.34 -0.44 12.26
N ILE A 648 -10.57 -0.09 13.30
CA ILE A 648 -10.76 1.16 14.04
C ILE A 648 -10.55 2.38 13.15
N ILE A 649 -9.63 2.32 12.18
CA ILE A 649 -9.37 3.44 11.27
C ILE A 649 -10.58 3.64 10.36
N MET A 650 -11.15 2.57 9.81
CA MET A 650 -12.37 2.65 9.01
C MET A 650 -13.57 3.12 9.83
N ALA A 651 -13.74 2.58 11.03
CA ALA A 651 -14.81 2.96 11.95
C ALA A 651 -14.77 4.45 12.29
N THR A 652 -13.62 4.96 12.73
CA THR A 652 -13.44 6.39 13.08
C THR A 652 -13.57 7.34 11.89
N TYR A 653 -13.22 6.89 10.68
CA TYR A 653 -13.40 7.69 9.47
C TYR A 653 -14.88 7.79 9.05
N LEU A 654 -15.63 6.69 9.19
CA LEU A 654 -17.03 6.58 8.77
C LEU A 654 -18.01 7.16 9.80
N ALA A 655 -17.79 6.92 11.08
CA ALA A 655 -18.76 7.18 12.14
C ALA A 655 -18.98 8.67 12.41
N ASP A 656 -20.26 9.05 12.48
CA ASP A 656 -20.71 10.29 13.14
C ASP A 656 -21.10 9.97 14.61
N ARG A 657 -21.78 8.83 14.81
CA ARG A 657 -22.13 8.26 16.10
C ARG A 657 -21.73 6.79 16.17
N VAL A 658 -21.63 6.28 17.39
CA VAL A 658 -21.26 4.89 17.64
C VAL A 658 -22.23 4.22 18.62
N ILE A 659 -22.48 2.93 18.40
CA ILE A 659 -23.18 2.06 19.35
C ILE A 659 -22.14 1.10 19.92
N VAL A 660 -21.91 1.18 21.22
CA VAL A 660 -20.97 0.31 21.94
C VAL A 660 -21.72 -0.88 22.51
N TYR A 661 -21.20 -2.07 22.27
CA TYR A 661 -21.69 -3.32 22.84
C TYR A 661 -20.83 -3.74 24.03
N GLU A 662 -21.50 -4.14 25.10
CA GLU A 662 -20.90 -4.62 26.34
C GLU A 662 -21.45 -5.98 26.73
N GLY A 663 -20.76 -6.66 27.65
CA GLY A 663 -21.16 -7.97 28.15
C GLY A 663 -20.23 -9.10 27.70
N GLN A 664 -20.68 -10.34 27.90
CA GLN A 664 -19.91 -11.54 27.61
C GLN A 664 -20.35 -12.14 26.27
N PRO A 665 -19.41 -12.36 25.32
CA PRO A 665 -19.68 -13.02 24.06
C PRO A 665 -20.47 -14.32 24.22
N SER A 666 -21.49 -14.54 23.40
CA SER A 666 -22.32 -15.76 23.39
C SER A 666 -23.12 -16.06 24.67
N VAL A 667 -23.09 -15.20 25.69
CA VAL A 667 -23.87 -15.34 26.93
C VAL A 667 -24.90 -14.22 27.06
N LYS A 668 -24.43 -13.00 27.31
CA LYS A 668 -25.30 -11.84 27.52
C LYS A 668 -24.62 -10.59 27.00
N ALA A 669 -25.29 -9.89 26.11
CA ALA A 669 -24.81 -8.65 25.53
C ALA A 669 -25.82 -7.51 25.69
N HIS A 670 -25.29 -6.31 25.85
CA HIS A 670 -26.04 -5.07 25.97
C HIS A 670 -25.54 -4.08 24.92
N ALA A 671 -26.45 -3.57 24.09
CA ALA A 671 -26.17 -2.52 23.12
C ALA A 671 -26.68 -1.19 23.67
N ARG A 672 -25.77 -0.24 23.86
CA ARG A 672 -26.10 1.10 24.36
C ARG A 672 -26.81 1.95 23.31
N SER A 673 -27.44 3.03 23.76
CA SER A 673 -27.96 4.07 22.86
C SER A 673 -26.82 4.66 22.02
N PRO A 674 -27.09 5.19 20.81
CA PRO A 674 -26.03 5.73 19.97
C PRO A 674 -25.44 6.99 20.61
N GLU A 675 -24.12 7.03 20.76
CA GLU A 675 -23.37 8.11 21.39
C GLU A 675 -22.51 8.86 20.38
N SER A 676 -21.95 10.01 20.77
CA SER A 676 -20.95 10.70 19.96
C SER A 676 -19.72 9.81 19.73
N LEU A 677 -19.02 10.01 18.61
CA LEU A 677 -17.79 9.28 18.32
C LEU A 677 -16.79 9.33 19.49
N LEU A 678 -16.61 10.51 20.11
CA LEU A 678 -15.67 10.69 21.21
C LEU A 678 -16.07 9.88 22.45
N THR A 679 -17.32 10.00 22.89
CA THR A 679 -17.81 9.33 24.10
C THR A 679 -17.77 7.82 23.94
N GLY A 680 -18.32 7.31 22.84
CA GLY A 680 -18.39 5.87 22.64
C GLY A 680 -17.03 5.23 22.34
N MET A 681 -16.11 5.92 21.64
CA MET A 681 -14.74 5.42 21.49
C MET A 681 -14.00 5.38 22.82
N ASN A 682 -14.17 6.38 23.70
CA ASN A 682 -13.56 6.34 25.03
C ASN A 682 -14.10 5.17 25.85
N SER A 683 -15.43 4.95 25.85
CA SER A 683 -16.04 3.79 26.53
C SER A 683 -15.49 2.47 25.97
N PHE A 684 -15.50 2.31 24.65
CA PHE A 684 -15.03 1.09 24.00
C PHE A 684 -13.55 0.80 24.25
N LEU A 685 -12.68 1.81 24.11
CA LEU A 685 -11.23 1.68 24.32
C LEU A 685 -10.86 1.44 25.78
N SER A 686 -11.64 1.99 26.72
CA SER A 686 -11.45 1.74 28.16
C SER A 686 -11.65 0.25 28.49
N THR A 687 -12.67 -0.39 27.92
CA THR A 687 -12.94 -1.84 28.07
C THR A 687 -11.81 -2.71 27.51
N LEU A 688 -11.08 -2.20 26.50
CA LEU A 688 -9.96 -2.89 25.88
C LEU A 688 -8.61 -2.62 26.57
N ASP A 689 -8.56 -1.72 27.55
CA ASP A 689 -7.34 -1.21 28.18
C ASP A 689 -6.28 -0.72 27.15
N VAL A 690 -6.73 0.03 26.14
CA VAL A 690 -5.86 0.57 25.07
C VAL A 690 -6.19 2.02 24.81
N SER A 691 -5.17 2.88 24.71
CA SER A 691 -5.36 4.27 24.30
C SER A 691 -4.91 4.54 22.86
N MET A 692 -5.48 5.58 22.26
CA MET A 692 -5.22 6.02 20.89
C MET A 692 -4.99 7.52 20.84
N ARG A 693 -4.15 7.93 19.88
CA ARG A 693 -3.87 9.32 19.55
C ARG A 693 -3.93 9.55 18.05
N ARG A 694 -4.05 10.80 17.60
CA ARG A 694 -3.91 11.12 16.17
C ARG A 694 -2.46 11.40 15.82
N ASP A 695 -2.04 11.01 14.61
CA ASP A 695 -0.79 11.50 14.06
C ASP A 695 -0.96 12.95 13.59
N PRO A 696 -0.08 13.89 13.98
CA PRO A 696 -0.25 15.30 13.64
C PRO A 696 -0.09 15.62 12.15
N THR A 697 0.48 14.70 11.35
CA THR A 697 0.71 14.96 9.91
C THR A 697 -0.49 14.62 9.04
N ASN A 698 -1.18 13.53 9.33
CA ASN A 698 -2.28 13.01 8.50
C ASN A 698 -3.58 12.75 9.28
N LEU A 699 -3.64 13.13 10.57
CA LEU A 699 -4.78 12.97 11.48
C LEU A 699 -5.24 11.51 11.64
N ARG A 700 -4.39 10.55 11.26
CA ARG A 700 -4.72 9.12 11.36
C ARG A 700 -4.76 8.69 12.82
N PRO A 701 -5.80 7.93 13.24
CA PRO A 701 -5.82 7.27 14.54
C PRO A 701 -4.68 6.25 14.66
N ARG A 702 -3.94 6.31 15.77
CA ARG A 702 -2.79 5.46 16.05
C ARG A 702 -2.91 4.89 17.46
N ILE A 703 -2.78 3.57 17.55
CA ILE A 703 -2.77 2.84 18.82
C ILE A 703 -1.45 3.08 19.55
N ASN A 704 -1.52 3.35 20.85
CA ASN A 704 -0.33 3.43 21.68
C ASN A 704 0.17 2.04 22.07
N LYS A 705 1.50 1.89 22.14
CA LYS A 705 2.11 0.69 22.73
C LYS A 705 1.74 0.62 24.21
N HIS A 706 1.42 -0.59 24.66
CA HIS A 706 1.02 -0.86 26.04
C HIS A 706 2.09 -0.36 27.01
N ASN A 707 1.68 0.31 28.09
CA ASN A 707 2.56 0.88 29.12
C ASN A 707 3.55 1.95 28.63
N SER A 708 3.39 2.49 27.41
CA SER A 708 4.14 3.66 26.98
C SER A 708 3.77 4.90 27.80
N VAL A 709 4.65 5.92 27.84
CA VAL A 709 4.41 7.15 28.61
C VAL A 709 3.06 7.78 28.26
N LYS A 710 2.77 7.91 26.96
CA LYS A 710 1.49 8.46 26.47
C LYS A 710 0.28 7.56 26.78
N ASP A 711 0.44 6.23 26.79
CA ASP A 711 -0.62 5.30 27.18
C ASP A 711 -1.00 5.51 28.66
N LYS A 712 0.00 5.65 29.54
CA LYS A 712 -0.20 5.91 30.98
C LYS A 712 -0.85 7.27 31.23
N GLU A 713 -0.37 8.32 30.57
CA GLU A 713 -0.95 9.67 30.67
C GLU A 713 -2.43 9.67 30.27
N GLN A 714 -2.77 9.07 29.12
CA GLN A 714 -4.15 8.98 28.63
C GLN A 714 -5.07 8.16 29.54
N LYS A 715 -4.58 7.03 30.05
CA LYS A 715 -5.34 6.22 31.00
C LYS A 715 -5.59 6.97 32.30
N SER A 716 -4.60 7.73 32.78
CA SER A 716 -4.74 8.53 34.00
C SER A 716 -5.73 9.69 33.87
N SER A 717 -5.88 10.27 32.68
CA SER A 717 -6.86 11.33 32.41
C SER A 717 -8.26 10.81 32.08
N GLY A 718 -8.42 9.49 31.89
CA GLY A 718 -9.66 8.88 31.41
C GLY A 718 -9.96 9.17 29.93
N GLN A 719 -9.01 9.74 29.17
CA GLN A 719 -9.17 10.08 27.76
C GLN A 719 -8.38 9.13 26.87
N TYR A 720 -9.04 8.03 26.49
CA TYR A 720 -8.51 6.99 25.63
C TYR A 720 -8.48 7.37 24.14
N PHE A 721 -9.28 8.34 23.71
CA PHE A 721 -9.36 8.82 22.33
C PHE A 721 -9.31 10.35 22.26
N PHE A 722 -8.32 10.90 21.56
CA PHE A 722 -8.21 12.34 21.29
C PHE A 722 -8.69 12.70 19.88
N LEU A 723 -9.50 13.76 19.80
CA LEU A 723 -9.93 14.38 18.54
C LEU A 723 -9.22 15.69 18.22
N GLU A 724 -8.42 16.26 19.12
CA GLU A 724 -7.87 17.64 19.03
C GLU A 724 -7.37 18.01 17.62
N ASP A 725 -7.77 19.22 17.20
CA ASP A 725 -7.55 19.85 15.89
C ASP A 725 -6.09 20.22 15.59
#